data_AF-A0A4V0IB52-F1
#
_entry.id   AF-A0A4V0IB52-F1
#
_cell.length_a   1.000
_cell.length_b   1.000
_cell.length_c   1.000
_cell.angle_alpha   90.00
_cell.angle_beta   90.00
_cell.angle_gamma   90.00
#
_symmetry.space_group_name_H-M   'P 1'
#
loop_
_entity.id
_entity.type
_entity.pdbx_description
1 polymer ?
#
loop_
_entity_poly.entity_id
_entity_poly.type
_entity_poly.pdbx_seq_one_letter_code
_entity_poly.pdbx_strand_id
1 'polypeptide(L)'
;MATRSVSAILHGAVRVVDPGSDGELVRRFVEERDAGAFRHLVDRHGPMVLAVCRRVTRHRQDAEDAFQAVFLVLARKAGALRHPGHVGGWLHGVATRAAAKVRSTAARRRRRETALVDGPAAPDRDRRCPVLDAEVARLPEKYRTPVVLCELSGVSLKDAAAALGVPLGTVASRLARGRARLAARLRRYSPDAVGLSLAAVVLPVAPAVASAAAALPFGPVPARVLDLSHGVIRDMFLRKLMTTAVGFVALVASAAAGLTVLADAGAANFGPAAAPNNAAGPAPVTPTRQPGPFTGNPADAAKLVADGNDAFGLDLYGVLAADSQHKAKNLFFSPFSMEAALGMTAAGASGDALTELQTGLHLPKDEAATDAGFGHLFDAINAPNTPAEKRGYQLSTANAIYAQKGERWSKAFVDRVAGKYGAGVVDADFKSDANGERKRINRWVEDQTNHKIKDLLAPPTVTELTVMVLVNAVYFKGDWAAGFSKDLTRDGPFTRGDGSRVTAKLMRREGEYALHEDPAAGFRALELPYRGGQLAMVVVLPDTADGLPAVEKALTPGKLAGITAAFAEESGAGGGHREKVNVLLPKFKVETCYEMIEPLRKLGMKAMFDSHGLQRLTTSRNDFNVSAVVHKGFVDVNEEGTEAAAATAVVVIKSFPSPKRSRVFSADHPFLFAIVHKPTNAVLFLGRVEDPVAQ
;
A
#
# COMPACT_ATOMS: atom_id res chain seq x y z
N MET A 1 18.22 53.66 -74.99
CA MET A 1 19.42 53.13 -74.29
C MET A 1 18.98 52.63 -72.93
N ALA A 2 19.21 51.33 -72.68
CA ALA A 2 19.49 50.69 -71.37
C ALA A 2 18.54 50.98 -70.18
N THR A 3 18.05 50.04 -69.38
CA THR A 3 18.34 48.61 -69.17
C THR A 3 17.37 48.09 -68.11
N ARG A 4 16.87 46.86 -68.33
CA ARG A 4 16.75 45.77 -67.34
C ARG A 4 16.13 46.05 -65.96
N SER A 5 14.96 45.41 -65.81
CA SER A 5 14.65 44.39 -64.79
C SER A 5 14.57 44.78 -63.32
N VAL A 6 13.35 45.14 -62.90
CA VAL A 6 12.88 44.97 -61.51
C VAL A 6 12.09 43.64 -61.36
N SER A 7 11.93 42.88 -62.44
CA SER A 7 11.28 41.56 -62.45
C SER A 7 12.22 40.41 -62.00
N ALA A 8 13.40 40.70 -61.45
CA ALA A 8 14.42 39.69 -61.12
C ALA A 8 14.95 39.70 -59.67
N ILE A 9 14.40 40.50 -58.74
CA ILE A 9 14.90 40.54 -57.34
C ILE A 9 13.85 40.11 -56.28
N LEU A 10 12.59 39.89 -56.65
CA LEU A 10 11.58 39.28 -55.75
C LEU A 10 11.06 37.93 -56.27
N HIS A 11 11.96 37.17 -56.89
CA HIS A 11 11.89 35.70 -56.99
C HIS A 11 12.95 35.05 -56.08
N GLY A 12 13.15 35.63 -54.90
CA GLY A 12 13.63 34.89 -53.73
C GLY A 12 12.43 34.14 -53.16
N ALA A 13 12.31 32.87 -53.53
CA ALA A 13 11.24 31.97 -53.15
C ALA A 13 10.86 32.07 -51.66
N VAL A 14 9.79 32.81 -51.35
CA VAL A 14 8.91 32.39 -50.26
C VAL A 14 8.16 31.20 -50.82
N ARG A 15 8.84 30.04 -50.84
CA ARG A 15 8.14 28.77 -50.67
C ARG A 15 7.20 29.02 -49.52
N VAL A 16 5.89 28.99 -49.76
CA VAL A 16 4.95 28.57 -48.73
C VAL A 16 5.44 27.16 -48.41
N VAL A 17 6.33 27.06 -47.42
CA VAL A 17 6.82 25.78 -46.91
C VAL A 17 5.56 25.13 -46.39
N ASP A 18 5.05 24.14 -47.12
CA ASP A 18 4.01 23.27 -46.59
C ASP A 18 4.57 22.75 -45.25
N PRO A 19 3.93 23.06 -44.10
CA PRO A 19 4.48 22.75 -42.79
C PRO A 19 4.67 21.26 -42.52
N GLY A 20 4.19 20.41 -43.44
CA GLY A 20 4.12 18.96 -43.30
C GLY A 20 2.74 18.51 -42.82
N SER A 21 2.52 17.20 -42.88
CA SER A 21 1.31 16.58 -42.33
C SER A 21 1.26 16.78 -40.80
N ASP A 22 0.08 16.67 -40.20
CA ASP A 22 -0.08 16.78 -38.74
C ASP A 22 0.80 15.79 -37.97
N GLY A 23 1.06 14.61 -38.56
CA GLY A 23 1.95 13.62 -37.98
C GLY A 23 3.41 14.07 -37.96
N GLU A 24 3.85 14.75 -39.02
CA GLU A 24 5.21 15.29 -39.13
C GLU A 24 5.43 16.45 -38.16
N LEU A 25 4.43 17.33 -38.02
CA LEU A 25 4.46 18.43 -37.05
C LEU A 25 4.48 17.92 -35.60
N VAL A 26 3.74 16.86 -35.28
CA VAL A 26 3.78 16.23 -33.95
C VAL A 26 5.12 15.54 -33.71
N ARG A 27 5.68 14.84 -34.70
CA ARG A 27 6.98 14.19 -34.59
C ARG A 27 8.08 15.20 -34.29
N ARG A 28 8.17 16.28 -35.07
CA ARG A 28 9.13 17.38 -34.87
C ARG A 28 8.97 18.06 -33.50
N PHE A 29 7.73 18.26 -33.05
CA PHE A 29 7.49 18.79 -31.71
C PHE A 29 7.97 17.84 -30.58
N VAL A 30 7.77 16.54 -30.72
CA VAL A 30 8.12 15.54 -29.68
C VAL A 30 9.62 15.23 -29.66
N GLU A 31 10.20 15.02 -30.84
CA GLU A 31 11.58 14.53 -30.98
C GLU A 31 12.59 15.69 -30.99
N GLU A 32 12.28 16.76 -31.73
CA GLU A 32 13.21 17.88 -31.95
C GLU A 32 12.90 19.08 -31.04
N ARG A 33 11.81 19.01 -30.26
CA ARG A 33 11.30 20.09 -29.40
C ARG A 33 11.06 21.40 -30.17
N ASP A 34 10.67 21.27 -31.44
CA ASP A 34 10.43 22.41 -32.33
C ASP A 34 9.16 23.19 -31.93
N ALA A 35 9.36 24.39 -31.36
CA ALA A 35 8.28 25.30 -30.99
C ALA A 35 7.50 25.84 -32.20
N GLY A 36 8.14 25.95 -33.37
CA GLY A 36 7.51 26.36 -34.63
C GLY A 36 6.55 25.30 -35.19
N ALA A 37 6.87 24.02 -35.00
CA ALA A 37 5.99 22.91 -35.35
C ALA A 37 4.73 22.87 -34.46
N PHE A 38 4.89 23.10 -33.15
CA PHE A 38 3.75 23.22 -32.23
C PHE A 38 2.87 24.43 -32.57
N ARG A 39 3.48 25.58 -32.88
CA ARG A 39 2.75 26.77 -33.31
C ARG A 39 1.91 26.50 -34.56
N HIS A 40 2.45 25.78 -35.55
CA HIS A 40 1.69 25.38 -36.73
C HIS A 40 0.50 24.45 -36.41
N LEU A 41 0.64 23.54 -35.44
CA LEU A 41 -0.49 22.71 -34.98
C LEU A 41 -1.58 23.56 -34.31
N VAL A 42 -1.18 24.58 -33.52
CA VAL A 42 -2.10 25.53 -32.89
C VAL A 42 -2.79 26.40 -33.94
N ASP A 43 -2.05 26.92 -34.92
CA ASP A 43 -2.59 27.77 -35.98
C ASP A 43 -3.57 26.98 -36.88
N ARG A 44 -3.22 25.72 -37.22
CA ARG A 44 -4.04 24.85 -38.08
C ARG A 44 -5.32 24.36 -37.40
N HIS A 45 -5.24 23.91 -36.14
CA HIS A 45 -6.40 23.30 -35.43
C HIS A 45 -7.10 24.25 -34.45
N GLY A 46 -6.48 25.38 -34.15
CA GLY A 46 -6.99 26.38 -33.22
C GLY A 46 -8.41 26.84 -33.53
N PRO A 47 -8.73 27.25 -34.76
CA PRO A 47 -10.09 27.69 -35.10
C PRO A 47 -11.17 26.63 -34.80
N MET A 48 -10.88 25.36 -35.09
CA MET A 48 -11.80 24.24 -34.81
C MET A 48 -11.97 24.01 -33.31
N VAL A 49 -10.86 23.96 -32.55
CA VAL A 49 -10.89 23.77 -31.10
C VAL A 49 -11.64 24.91 -30.42
N LEU A 50 -11.37 26.15 -30.83
CA LEU A 50 -12.03 27.33 -30.27
C LEU A 50 -13.52 27.34 -30.59
N ALA A 51 -13.92 26.94 -31.81
CA ALA A 51 -15.33 26.81 -32.18
C ALA A 51 -16.06 25.74 -31.34
N VAL A 52 -15.42 24.60 -31.05
CA VAL A 52 -15.97 23.57 -30.14
C VAL A 52 -16.09 24.11 -28.72
N CYS A 53 -15.04 24.75 -28.19
CA CYS A 53 -15.06 25.33 -26.86
C CYS A 53 -16.16 26.40 -26.72
N ARG A 54 -16.31 27.29 -27.70
CA ARG A 54 -17.35 28.33 -27.73
C ARG A 54 -18.77 27.79 -27.86
N ARG A 55 -18.97 26.67 -28.58
CA ARG A 55 -20.30 26.03 -28.68
C ARG A 55 -20.74 25.42 -27.35
N VAL A 56 -19.80 24.89 -26.59
CA VAL A 56 -20.09 24.17 -25.35
C VAL A 56 -20.12 25.10 -24.14
N THR A 57 -19.22 26.09 -24.09
CA THR A 57 -19.16 27.09 -23.01
C THR A 57 -20.03 28.30 -23.34
N ARG A 58 -20.65 28.90 -22.31
CA ARG A 58 -21.57 30.04 -22.51
C ARG A 58 -20.86 31.41 -22.52
N HIS A 59 -19.64 31.50 -22.00
CA HIS A 59 -18.89 32.75 -21.88
C HIS A 59 -17.57 32.66 -22.66
N ARG A 60 -17.15 33.80 -23.21
CA ARG A 60 -15.93 33.89 -24.02
C ARG A 60 -14.67 33.52 -23.24
N GLN A 61 -14.58 33.93 -21.97
CA GLN A 61 -13.44 33.62 -21.10
C GLN A 61 -13.34 32.12 -20.76
N ASP A 62 -14.48 31.47 -20.49
CA ASP A 62 -14.54 30.02 -20.27
C ASP A 62 -14.10 29.23 -21.52
N ALA A 63 -14.43 29.75 -22.71
CA ALA A 63 -14.00 29.16 -23.98
C ALA A 63 -12.49 29.29 -24.19
N GLU A 64 -11.90 30.42 -23.79
CA GLU A 64 -10.46 30.70 -23.86
C GLU A 64 -9.69 29.82 -22.86
N ASP A 65 -10.17 29.63 -21.63
CA ASP A 65 -9.59 28.71 -20.64
C ASP A 65 -9.61 27.25 -21.12
N ALA A 66 -10.76 26.81 -21.69
CA ALA A 66 -10.88 25.47 -22.26
C ALA A 66 -9.96 25.29 -23.47
N PHE A 67 -9.84 26.31 -24.32
CA PHE A 67 -8.96 26.32 -25.48
C PHE A 67 -7.48 26.18 -25.09
N GLN A 68 -7.01 26.96 -24.12
CA GLN A 68 -5.64 26.87 -23.62
C GLN A 68 -5.34 25.49 -22.99
N ALA A 69 -6.30 24.93 -22.23
CA ALA A 69 -6.14 23.60 -21.64
C ALA A 69 -6.01 22.48 -22.68
N VAL A 70 -6.69 22.58 -23.83
CA VAL A 70 -6.60 21.58 -24.91
C VAL A 70 -5.18 21.50 -25.47
N PHE A 71 -4.58 22.64 -25.79
CA PHE A 71 -3.22 22.67 -26.33
C PHE A 71 -2.16 22.38 -25.27
N LEU A 72 -2.42 22.66 -23.99
CA LEU A 72 -1.57 22.19 -22.89
C LEU A 72 -1.62 20.65 -22.74
N VAL A 73 -2.79 20.03 -22.96
CA VAL A 73 -2.92 18.56 -22.97
C VAL A 73 -2.20 17.96 -24.19
N LEU A 74 -2.26 18.61 -25.36
CA LEU A 74 -1.48 18.21 -26.53
C LEU A 74 0.03 18.27 -26.23
N ALA A 75 0.52 19.37 -25.65
CA ALA A 75 1.93 19.52 -25.30
C ALA A 75 2.44 18.42 -24.37
N ARG A 76 1.58 17.93 -23.44
CA ARG A 76 1.92 16.87 -22.49
C ARG A 76 1.76 15.45 -23.04
N LYS A 77 0.93 15.24 -24.06
CA LYS A 77 0.56 13.90 -24.54
C LYS A 77 0.89 13.62 -26.00
N ALA A 78 1.52 14.56 -26.71
CA ALA A 78 1.90 14.41 -28.10
C ALA A 78 2.70 13.11 -28.36
N GLY A 79 3.67 12.77 -27.51
CA GLY A 79 4.47 11.53 -27.62
C GLY A 79 3.74 10.23 -27.30
N ALA A 80 2.49 10.30 -26.82
CA ALA A 80 1.66 9.14 -26.50
C ALA A 80 0.52 8.94 -27.51
N LEU A 81 0.48 9.72 -28.60
CA LEU A 81 -0.52 9.61 -29.65
C LEU A 81 -0.22 8.41 -30.54
N ARG A 82 -1.15 7.46 -30.60
CA ARG A 82 -1.02 6.23 -31.42
C ARG A 82 -1.06 6.51 -32.94
N HIS A 83 -1.72 7.59 -33.36
CA HIS A 83 -1.79 8.02 -34.76
C HIS A 83 -1.59 9.53 -34.88
N PRO A 84 -0.34 10.01 -34.94
CA PRO A 84 -0.02 11.44 -35.04
C PRO A 84 -0.65 12.14 -36.26
N GLY A 85 -0.95 11.42 -37.34
CA GLY A 85 -1.63 11.98 -38.52
C GLY A 85 -3.11 12.36 -38.31
N HIS A 86 -3.75 11.95 -37.21
CA HIS A 86 -5.18 12.20 -36.92
C HIS A 86 -5.40 13.14 -35.73
N VAL A 87 -4.44 14.03 -35.46
CA VAL A 87 -4.46 14.94 -34.31
C VAL A 87 -5.72 15.81 -34.26
N GLY A 88 -6.24 16.26 -35.40
CA GLY A 88 -7.47 17.06 -35.45
C GLY A 88 -8.69 16.37 -34.80
N GLY A 89 -8.91 15.08 -35.10
CA GLY A 89 -10.01 14.30 -34.50
C GLY A 89 -9.83 14.06 -33.01
N TRP A 90 -8.57 13.85 -32.58
CA TRP A 90 -8.24 13.73 -31.16
C TRP A 90 -8.46 15.05 -30.41
N LEU A 91 -8.02 16.17 -30.98
CA LEU A 91 -8.18 17.52 -30.40
C LEU A 91 -9.65 17.90 -30.28
N HIS A 92 -10.50 17.57 -31.26
CA HIS A 92 -11.95 17.77 -31.17
C HIS A 92 -12.55 17.05 -29.95
N GLY A 93 -12.14 15.80 -29.72
CA GLY A 93 -12.59 15.01 -28.56
C GLY A 93 -12.09 15.57 -27.22
N VAL A 94 -10.85 16.07 -27.16
CA VAL A 94 -10.30 16.73 -25.97
C VAL A 94 -11.00 18.07 -25.71
N ALA A 95 -11.24 18.87 -26.75
CA ALA A 95 -11.95 20.14 -26.68
C ALA A 95 -13.37 20.00 -26.12
N THR A 96 -14.11 19.01 -26.60
CA THR A 96 -15.48 18.73 -26.12
C THR A 96 -15.49 18.40 -24.61
N ARG A 97 -14.51 17.63 -24.14
CA ARG A 97 -14.39 17.25 -22.72
C ARG A 97 -13.92 18.41 -21.85
N ALA A 98 -12.91 19.16 -22.30
CA ALA A 98 -12.40 20.33 -21.61
C ALA A 98 -13.51 21.37 -21.44
N ALA A 99 -14.23 21.69 -22.51
CA ALA A 99 -15.33 22.65 -22.49
C ALA A 99 -16.52 22.19 -21.64
N ALA A 100 -16.89 20.90 -21.69
CA ALA A 100 -17.95 20.35 -20.83
C ALA A 100 -17.57 20.42 -19.34
N LYS A 101 -16.29 20.20 -19.02
CA LYS A 101 -15.77 20.31 -17.66
C LYS A 101 -15.84 21.75 -17.18
N VAL A 102 -15.31 22.72 -17.94
CA VAL A 102 -15.40 24.16 -17.59
C VAL A 102 -16.84 24.58 -17.35
N ARG A 103 -17.77 24.17 -18.23
CA ARG A 103 -19.20 24.49 -18.07
C ARG A 103 -19.76 23.94 -16.76
N SER A 104 -19.43 22.71 -16.39
CA SER A 104 -19.89 22.09 -15.14
C SER A 104 -19.38 22.83 -13.90
N THR A 105 -18.11 23.27 -13.94
CA THR A 105 -17.48 23.99 -12.83
C THR A 105 -18.02 25.41 -12.70
N ALA A 106 -18.18 26.12 -13.83
CA ALA A 106 -18.76 27.46 -13.88
C ALA A 106 -20.24 27.46 -13.44
N ALA A 107 -21.02 26.46 -13.83
CA ALA A 107 -22.42 26.31 -13.38
C ALA A 107 -22.51 26.06 -11.87
N ARG A 108 -21.60 25.26 -11.30
CA ARG A 108 -21.54 25.01 -9.85
C ARG A 108 -21.11 26.26 -9.07
N ARG A 109 -20.21 27.06 -9.64
CA ARG A 109 -19.75 28.31 -9.04
C ARG A 109 -20.84 29.39 -9.05
N ARG A 110 -21.52 29.58 -10.18
CA ARG A 110 -22.66 30.51 -10.27
C ARG A 110 -23.80 30.10 -9.37
N ARG A 111 -24.12 28.80 -9.26
CA ARG A 111 -25.11 28.32 -8.29
C ARG A 111 -24.72 28.61 -6.83
N ARG A 112 -23.43 28.71 -6.51
CA ARG A 112 -22.94 29.13 -5.18
C ARG A 112 -22.97 30.64 -4.99
N GLU A 113 -22.64 31.40 -6.03
CA GLU A 113 -22.61 32.88 -5.99
C GLU A 113 -24.03 33.46 -5.99
N THR A 114 -24.97 32.90 -6.77
CA THR A 114 -26.39 33.29 -6.75
C THR A 114 -27.09 32.86 -5.46
N ALA A 115 -26.66 31.76 -4.82
CA ALA A 115 -27.17 31.32 -3.52
C ALA A 115 -26.67 32.15 -2.32
N LEU A 116 -25.74 33.09 -2.53
CA LEU A 116 -25.29 34.06 -1.53
C LEU A 116 -26.05 35.40 -1.60
N VAL A 117 -26.86 35.63 -2.64
CA VAL A 117 -27.59 36.89 -2.86
C VAL A 117 -29.09 36.76 -2.60
N ASP A 118 -29.70 35.58 -2.79
CA ASP A 118 -31.12 35.35 -2.48
C ASP A 118 -31.30 33.97 -1.82
N GLY A 119 -32.11 33.90 -0.75
CA GLY A 119 -32.62 32.64 -0.19
C GLY A 119 -34.14 32.66 -0.06
N PRO A 120 -34.82 31.54 0.24
CA PRO A 120 -34.54 30.15 -0.14
C PRO A 120 -35.55 29.65 -1.20
N ALA A 121 -35.12 28.74 -2.08
CA ALA A 121 -36.02 27.82 -2.79
C ALA A 121 -35.32 26.47 -3.02
N ALA A 122 -36.05 25.39 -2.71
CA ALA A 122 -35.58 23.99 -2.60
C ALA A 122 -35.47 23.28 -3.98
N PRO A 123 -34.99 22.01 -4.04
CA PRO A 123 -34.05 21.54 -5.06
C PRO A 123 -34.65 20.62 -6.12
N ASP A 124 -33.91 20.41 -7.23
CA ASP A 124 -34.13 19.28 -8.16
C ASP A 124 -32.77 18.90 -8.79
N ARG A 125 -32.11 17.76 -8.57
CA ARG A 125 -32.44 16.39 -8.12
C ARG A 125 -32.95 15.41 -9.19
N ASP A 126 -32.32 15.41 -10.36
CA ASP A 126 -32.47 14.31 -11.31
C ASP A 126 -31.09 13.92 -11.89
N ARG A 127 -30.51 12.74 -11.59
CA ARG A 127 -31.06 11.41 -11.91
C ARG A 127 -30.52 10.31 -10.99
N ARG A 128 -31.16 10.10 -9.83
CA ARG A 128 -31.29 8.81 -9.09
C ARG A 128 -32.37 8.95 -7.98
N CYS A 129 -33.67 9.07 -8.30
CA CYS A 129 -34.69 9.32 -7.23
C CYS A 129 -36.06 8.62 -7.25
N PRO A 130 -36.59 7.93 -8.27
CA PRO A 130 -37.96 7.39 -8.16
C PRO A 130 -38.11 6.28 -7.10
N VAL A 131 -37.13 5.38 -6.99
CA VAL A 131 -37.19 4.21 -6.10
C VAL A 131 -36.89 4.59 -4.64
N LEU A 132 -35.98 5.54 -4.43
CA LEU A 132 -35.60 6.00 -3.08
C LEU A 132 -36.73 6.80 -2.44
N ASP A 133 -37.36 7.72 -3.17
CA ASP A 133 -38.44 8.55 -2.62
C ASP A 133 -39.70 7.73 -2.31
N ALA A 134 -40.02 6.70 -3.13
CA ALA A 134 -41.11 5.77 -2.86
C ALA A 134 -40.88 4.92 -1.59
N GLU A 135 -39.66 4.45 -1.35
CA GLU A 135 -39.33 3.66 -0.16
C GLU A 135 -39.20 4.52 1.11
N VAL A 136 -38.76 5.77 0.98
CA VAL A 136 -38.78 6.75 2.08
C VAL A 136 -40.21 7.07 2.49
N ALA A 137 -41.14 7.24 1.54
CA ALA A 137 -42.55 7.47 1.83
C ALA A 137 -43.21 6.31 2.62
N ARG A 138 -42.77 5.07 2.36
CA ARG A 138 -43.26 3.86 3.05
C ARG A 138 -42.72 3.67 4.47
N LEU A 139 -41.83 4.54 4.96
CA LEU A 139 -41.36 4.48 6.34
C LEU A 139 -42.42 5.06 7.31
N PRO A 140 -42.57 4.47 8.52
CA PRO A 140 -43.34 5.09 9.59
C PRO A 140 -42.81 6.50 9.90
N GLU A 141 -43.72 7.43 10.20
CA GLU A 141 -43.43 8.85 10.34
C GLU A 141 -42.28 9.16 11.30
N LYS A 142 -42.27 8.48 12.45
CA LYS A 142 -41.21 8.61 13.45
C LYS A 142 -39.78 8.33 12.94
N TYR A 143 -39.62 7.62 11.81
CA TYR A 143 -38.32 7.37 11.17
C TYR A 143 -38.15 8.13 9.86
N ARG A 144 -39.26 8.38 9.14
CA ARG A 144 -39.27 9.16 7.91
C ARG A 144 -38.84 10.60 8.15
N THR A 145 -39.36 11.25 9.18
CA THR A 145 -39.09 12.69 9.42
C THR A 145 -37.61 12.99 9.68
N PRO A 146 -36.88 12.23 10.54
CA PRO A 146 -35.44 12.41 10.68
C PRO A 146 -34.64 12.13 9.40
N VAL A 147 -35.02 11.11 8.62
CA VAL A 147 -34.35 10.78 7.34
C VAL A 147 -34.52 11.92 6.33
N VAL A 148 -35.73 12.47 6.23
CA VAL A 148 -36.01 13.58 5.31
C VAL A 148 -35.27 14.85 5.74
N LEU A 149 -35.31 15.20 7.03
CA LEU A 149 -34.65 16.41 7.54
C LEU A 149 -33.12 16.32 7.44
N CYS A 150 -32.51 15.24 7.93
CA CYS A 150 -31.07 15.14 7.99
C CYS A 150 -30.42 14.74 6.66
N GLU A 151 -30.98 13.77 5.92
CA GLU A 151 -30.33 13.23 4.71
C GLU A 151 -30.81 13.88 3.42
N LEU A 152 -32.11 14.15 3.31
CA LEU A 152 -32.67 14.69 2.08
C LEU A 152 -32.64 16.22 2.06
N SER A 153 -32.75 16.84 3.23
CA SER A 153 -32.78 18.30 3.40
C SER A 153 -31.46 18.86 3.97
N GLY A 154 -30.52 18.00 4.36
CA GLY A 154 -29.19 18.39 4.84
C GLY A 154 -29.18 19.14 6.18
N VAL A 155 -30.28 19.10 6.93
CA VAL A 155 -30.41 19.75 8.24
C VAL A 155 -29.53 19.02 9.24
N SER A 156 -28.82 19.77 10.09
CA SER A 156 -27.96 19.15 11.10
C SER A 156 -28.81 18.35 12.11
N LEU A 157 -28.25 17.28 12.69
CA LEU A 157 -28.94 16.48 13.71
C LEU A 157 -29.44 17.34 14.89
N LYS A 158 -28.68 18.38 15.25
CA LYS A 158 -29.01 19.33 16.32
C LYS A 158 -30.24 20.17 15.96
N ASP A 159 -30.29 20.68 14.74
CA ASP A 159 -31.38 21.54 14.26
C ASP A 159 -32.65 20.70 13.98
N ALA A 160 -32.49 19.46 13.49
CA ALA A 160 -33.58 18.52 13.34
C ALA A 160 -34.17 18.10 14.71
N ALA A 161 -33.33 17.96 15.75
CA ALA A 161 -33.79 17.71 17.12
C ALA A 161 -34.55 18.90 17.71
N ALA A 162 -34.06 20.12 17.48
CA ALA A 162 -34.75 21.35 17.87
C ALA A 162 -36.09 21.51 17.14
N ALA A 163 -36.12 21.28 15.83
CA ALA A 163 -37.33 21.40 15.00
C ALA A 163 -38.39 20.34 15.33
N LEU A 164 -37.98 19.16 15.79
CA LEU A 164 -38.90 18.07 16.17
C LEU A 164 -39.25 18.06 17.66
N GLY A 165 -38.72 18.99 18.46
CA GLY A 165 -38.96 19.07 19.90
C GLY A 165 -38.57 17.81 20.68
N VAL A 166 -37.61 17.02 20.18
CA VAL A 166 -37.20 15.75 20.78
C VAL A 166 -35.69 15.72 21.04
N PRO A 167 -35.22 14.96 22.04
CA PRO A 167 -33.79 14.90 22.35
C PRO A 167 -32.94 14.46 21.16
N LEU A 168 -31.74 15.04 21.03
CA LEU A 168 -30.79 14.75 19.96
C LEU A 168 -30.54 13.24 19.78
N GLY A 169 -30.37 12.51 20.90
CA GLY A 169 -30.18 11.07 20.89
C GLY A 169 -31.38 10.29 20.35
N THR A 170 -32.60 10.82 20.51
CA THR A 170 -33.82 10.23 19.97
C THR A 170 -33.92 10.42 18.45
N VAL A 171 -33.55 11.60 17.92
CA VAL A 171 -33.47 11.84 16.47
C VAL A 171 -32.36 11.01 15.84
N ALA A 172 -31.18 10.93 16.46
CA ALA A 172 -30.07 10.10 16.00
C ALA A 172 -30.45 8.61 15.96
N SER A 173 -31.09 8.08 17.02
CA SER A 173 -31.57 6.70 17.06
C SER A 173 -32.66 6.42 16.02
N ARG A 174 -33.61 7.34 15.83
CA ARG A 174 -34.68 7.22 14.83
C ARG A 174 -34.13 7.31 13.41
N LEU A 175 -33.16 8.18 13.14
CA LEU A 175 -32.45 8.28 11.86
C LEU A 175 -31.69 6.99 11.55
N ALA A 176 -30.94 6.46 12.51
CA ALA A 176 -30.21 5.20 12.35
C ALA A 176 -31.15 4.02 12.05
N ARG A 177 -32.27 3.89 12.78
CA ARG A 177 -33.28 2.86 12.50
C ARG A 177 -34.02 3.08 11.18
N GLY A 178 -34.24 4.34 10.77
CA GLY A 178 -34.80 4.70 9.47
C GLY A 178 -33.89 4.26 8.31
N ARG A 179 -32.58 4.54 8.42
CA ARG A 179 -31.55 4.08 7.47
C ARG A 179 -31.48 2.56 7.37
N ALA A 180 -31.48 1.85 8.50
CA ALA A 180 -31.46 0.39 8.52
C ALA A 180 -32.69 -0.22 7.82
N ARG A 181 -33.88 0.36 8.01
CA ARG A 181 -35.11 -0.09 7.35
C ARG A 181 -35.14 0.22 5.85
N LEU A 182 -34.63 1.38 5.44
CA LEU A 182 -34.46 1.72 4.02
C LEU A 182 -33.45 0.79 3.34
N ALA A 183 -32.30 0.54 3.96
CA ALA A 183 -31.29 -0.38 3.45
C ALA A 183 -31.86 -1.80 3.28
N ALA A 184 -32.62 -2.30 4.26
CA ALA A 184 -33.26 -3.62 4.18
C ALA A 184 -34.32 -3.71 3.06
N ARG A 185 -35.05 -2.62 2.77
CA ARG A 185 -36.07 -2.58 1.72
C ARG A 185 -35.48 -2.39 0.33
N LEU A 186 -34.44 -1.56 0.20
CA LEU A 186 -33.74 -1.33 -1.07
C LEU A 186 -32.90 -2.53 -1.53
N ARG A 187 -32.45 -3.38 -0.60
CA ARG A 187 -31.81 -4.67 -0.90
C ARG A 187 -32.66 -5.62 -1.76
N ARG A 188 -33.98 -5.43 -1.81
CA ARG A 188 -34.88 -6.24 -2.65
C ARG A 188 -34.86 -5.84 -4.13
N TYR A 189 -34.31 -4.68 -4.47
CA TYR A 189 -34.32 -4.13 -5.84
C TYR A 189 -32.96 -4.19 -6.55
N SER A 190 -31.86 -4.47 -5.84
CA SER A 190 -30.53 -4.73 -6.44
C SER A 190 -29.59 -5.41 -5.42
N PRO A 191 -29.25 -6.71 -5.57
CA PRO A 191 -28.34 -7.39 -4.65
C PRO A 191 -26.89 -6.86 -4.66
N ASP A 192 -26.46 -6.17 -5.72
CA ASP A 192 -25.02 -5.87 -5.95
C ASP A 192 -24.64 -4.38 -5.93
N ALA A 193 -25.43 -3.50 -5.29
CA ALA A 193 -25.08 -2.09 -5.25
C ALA A 193 -25.40 -1.44 -3.90
N VAL A 194 -24.46 -1.48 -2.94
CA VAL A 194 -24.03 -0.30 -2.13
C VAL A 194 -22.64 -0.59 -1.52
N GLY A 195 -21.63 0.10 -2.05
CA GLY A 195 -20.28 0.23 -1.50
C GLY A 195 -19.65 1.53 -2.01
N LEU A 196 -20.34 2.65 -1.84
CA LEU A 196 -19.85 3.98 -2.19
C LEU A 196 -20.12 4.92 -1.02
N SER A 197 -19.15 4.97 -0.10
CA SER A 197 -18.98 6.10 0.82
C SER A 197 -17.78 6.92 0.35
N LEU A 198 -18.00 8.23 0.30
CA LEU A 198 -17.09 9.26 -0.16
C LEU A 198 -15.87 9.42 0.76
N ALA A 199 -14.66 9.39 0.18
CA ALA A 199 -13.54 10.24 0.60
C ALA A 199 -12.53 10.33 -0.56
N ALA A 200 -12.43 11.48 -1.22
CA ALA A 200 -11.37 11.77 -2.18
C ALA A 200 -10.39 12.76 -1.53
N VAL A 201 -9.21 12.26 -1.15
CA VAL A 201 -8.06 13.04 -0.72
C VAL A 201 -7.30 13.54 -1.96
N VAL A 202 -6.88 14.79 -1.87
CA VAL A 202 -6.00 15.52 -2.80
C VAL A 202 -4.56 14.99 -2.65
N LEU A 203 -3.85 14.74 -3.75
CA LEU A 203 -2.39 14.61 -3.76
C LEU A 203 -1.77 15.76 -4.58
N PRO A 204 -0.68 16.38 -4.11
CA PRO A 204 0.08 17.36 -4.88
C PRO A 204 1.06 16.66 -5.83
N VAL A 205 1.29 17.26 -7.00
CA VAL A 205 2.42 16.95 -7.89
C VAL A 205 3.19 18.25 -8.12
N ALA A 206 4.47 18.27 -7.81
CA ALA A 206 5.43 19.30 -8.20
C ALA A 206 6.78 18.64 -8.53
N PRO A 207 7.70 19.27 -9.27
CA PRO A 207 7.53 20.11 -10.46
C PRO A 207 8.41 19.59 -11.61
N ALA A 208 7.86 19.46 -12.83
CA ALA A 208 8.68 19.26 -14.03
C ALA A 208 7.97 19.83 -15.27
N VAL A 209 7.58 21.11 -15.23
CA VAL A 209 7.03 21.78 -16.42
C VAL A 209 7.35 23.28 -16.41
N ALA A 210 8.62 23.66 -16.29
CA ALA A 210 9.02 25.06 -16.44
C ALA A 210 9.51 25.40 -17.87
N SER A 211 9.96 24.42 -18.68
CA SER A 211 10.50 24.69 -20.02
C SER A 211 9.50 24.56 -21.17
N ALA A 212 8.35 23.88 -20.99
CA ALA A 212 7.32 23.75 -22.03
C ALA A 212 6.26 24.88 -22.00
N ALA A 213 6.10 25.55 -20.85
CA ALA A 213 5.12 26.64 -20.68
C ALA A 213 5.56 27.96 -21.34
N ALA A 214 6.87 28.16 -21.53
CA ALA A 214 7.44 29.37 -22.13
C ALA A 214 7.32 29.44 -23.67
N ALA A 215 6.96 28.33 -24.33
CA ALA A 215 6.83 28.24 -25.79
C ALA A 215 5.38 28.38 -26.29
N LEU A 216 4.41 28.60 -25.40
CA LEU A 216 3.01 28.77 -25.79
C LEU A 216 2.76 30.22 -26.26
N PRO A 217 2.12 30.45 -27.42
CA PRO A 217 1.90 31.80 -27.97
C PRO A 217 0.89 32.65 -27.18
N PHE A 218 0.46 32.21 -25.99
CA PHE A 218 -0.65 32.79 -25.20
C PHE A 218 -0.23 33.41 -23.86
N GLY A 219 1.08 33.48 -23.55
CA GLY A 219 1.58 34.06 -22.28
C GLY A 219 1.51 33.09 -21.08
N PRO A 220 1.85 33.55 -19.86
CA PRO A 220 1.91 32.70 -18.66
C PRO A 220 0.56 32.07 -18.33
N VAL A 221 0.56 30.75 -18.16
CA VAL A 221 -0.67 29.93 -17.99
C VAL A 221 -1.24 30.08 -16.57
N PRO A 222 -2.49 30.53 -16.40
CA PRO A 222 -3.13 30.63 -15.08
C PRO A 222 -3.32 29.26 -14.41
N ALA A 223 -3.21 29.20 -13.08
CA ALA A 223 -3.36 27.96 -12.30
C ALA A 223 -4.66 27.17 -12.60
N ARG A 224 -5.74 27.88 -12.95
CA ARG A 224 -7.04 27.28 -13.33
C ARG A 224 -6.95 26.40 -14.59
N VAL A 225 -6.09 26.77 -15.54
CA VAL A 225 -5.89 26.03 -16.79
C VAL A 225 -5.05 24.77 -16.54
N LEU A 226 -4.10 24.84 -15.60
CA LEU A 226 -3.31 23.69 -15.15
C LEU A 226 -4.19 22.62 -14.49
N ASP A 227 -5.04 23.03 -13.54
CA ASP A 227 -6.00 22.13 -12.88
C ASP A 227 -6.99 21.51 -13.86
N LEU A 228 -7.48 22.30 -14.83
CA LEU A 228 -8.38 21.84 -15.86
C LEU A 228 -7.72 20.78 -16.76
N SER A 229 -6.46 20.99 -17.16
CA SER A 229 -5.71 20.03 -17.99
C SER A 229 -5.47 18.69 -17.27
N HIS A 230 -5.13 18.73 -15.97
CA HIS A 230 -4.98 17.52 -15.15
C HIS A 230 -6.31 16.78 -15.01
N GLY A 231 -7.39 17.53 -14.81
CA GLY A 231 -8.74 16.98 -14.75
C GLY A 231 -9.18 16.27 -16.02
N VAL A 232 -8.81 16.77 -17.21
CA VAL A 232 -9.17 16.14 -18.50
C VAL A 232 -8.31 14.90 -18.76
N ILE A 233 -7.02 14.93 -18.41
CA ILE A 233 -6.10 13.79 -18.54
C ILE A 233 -6.58 12.59 -17.70
N ARG A 234 -7.05 12.84 -16.47
CA ARG A 234 -7.59 11.81 -15.57
C ARG A 234 -8.85 11.14 -16.13
N ASP A 235 -9.77 11.93 -16.68
CA ASP A 235 -11.02 11.42 -17.25
C ASP A 235 -10.77 10.57 -18.53
N MET A 236 -9.71 10.87 -19.29
CA MET A 236 -9.30 10.06 -20.45
C MET A 236 -8.68 8.71 -20.05
N PHE A 237 -7.98 8.65 -18.92
CA PHE A 237 -7.39 7.40 -18.42
C PHE A 237 -8.46 6.40 -17.94
N LEU A 238 -9.45 6.89 -17.20
CA LEU A 238 -10.55 6.07 -16.67
C LEU A 238 -11.41 5.41 -17.76
N ARG A 239 -11.55 6.04 -18.93
CA ARG A 239 -12.30 5.46 -20.06
C ARG A 239 -11.51 4.38 -20.81
N LYS A 240 -10.17 4.47 -20.88
CA LYS A 240 -9.34 3.42 -21.50
C LYS A 240 -9.42 2.10 -20.72
N LEU A 241 -9.50 2.19 -19.39
CA LEU A 241 -9.62 1.03 -18.50
C LEU A 241 -10.95 0.29 -18.68
N MET A 242 -12.05 1.03 -18.90
CA MET A 242 -13.39 0.47 -19.13
C MET A 242 -13.49 -0.26 -20.48
N THR A 243 -12.81 0.23 -21.53
CA THR A 243 -12.86 -0.40 -22.87
C THR A 243 -12.05 -1.69 -22.99
N THR A 244 -11.01 -1.89 -22.17
CA THR A 244 -10.23 -3.14 -22.15
C THR A 244 -10.95 -4.28 -21.41
N ALA A 245 -11.85 -3.96 -20.48
CA ALA A 245 -12.60 -4.95 -19.71
C ALA A 245 -13.67 -5.69 -20.54
N VAL A 246 -14.23 -5.05 -21.59
CA VAL A 246 -15.27 -5.67 -22.44
C VAL A 246 -14.69 -6.73 -23.40
N GLY A 247 -13.42 -6.57 -23.82
CA GLY A 247 -12.76 -7.54 -24.70
C GLY A 247 -12.39 -8.86 -24.02
N PHE A 248 -12.17 -8.84 -22.70
CA PHE A 248 -11.78 -10.03 -21.94
C PHE A 248 -12.98 -10.95 -21.65
N VAL A 249 -14.18 -10.38 -21.50
CA VAL A 249 -15.41 -11.14 -21.24
C VAL A 249 -15.87 -11.92 -22.49
N ALA A 250 -15.62 -11.39 -23.69
CA ALA A 250 -15.97 -12.09 -24.94
C ALA A 250 -15.03 -13.27 -25.27
N LEU A 251 -13.77 -13.23 -24.81
CA LEU A 251 -12.78 -14.28 -25.10
C LEU A 251 -12.94 -15.52 -24.21
N VAL A 252 -13.49 -15.35 -23.01
CA VAL A 252 -13.74 -16.46 -22.06
C VAL A 252 -15.02 -17.23 -22.43
N ALA A 253 -15.98 -16.58 -23.10
CA ALA A 253 -17.23 -17.23 -23.51
C ALA A 253 -17.05 -18.23 -24.67
N SER A 254 -16.02 -18.09 -25.51
CA SER A 254 -15.76 -18.99 -26.64
C SER A 254 -14.90 -20.21 -26.27
N ALA A 255 -14.15 -20.19 -25.17
CA ALA A 255 -13.34 -21.32 -24.73
C ALA A 255 -14.14 -22.40 -23.98
N ALA A 256 -15.32 -22.06 -23.46
CA ALA A 256 -16.17 -22.99 -22.70
C ALA A 256 -17.02 -23.95 -23.57
N ALA A 257 -17.07 -23.75 -24.89
CA ALA A 257 -17.85 -24.59 -25.80
C ALA A 257 -17.04 -25.67 -26.54
N GLY A 258 -15.70 -25.65 -26.44
CA GLY A 258 -14.81 -26.48 -27.27
C GLY A 258 -14.29 -27.77 -26.64
N LEU A 259 -14.60 -28.05 -25.37
CA LEU A 259 -13.94 -29.13 -24.62
C LEU A 259 -14.91 -30.18 -24.06
N THR A 260 -15.75 -30.72 -24.94
CA THR A 260 -16.37 -32.03 -24.74
C THR A 260 -16.41 -32.71 -26.11
N VAL A 261 -15.75 -33.88 -26.23
CA VAL A 261 -15.69 -34.84 -27.38
C VAL A 261 -14.25 -35.07 -27.86
N LEU A 262 -13.51 -35.97 -27.20
CA LEU A 262 -13.20 -37.34 -27.67
C LEU A 262 -12.11 -38.01 -26.83
N ALA A 263 -12.28 -39.32 -26.69
CA ALA A 263 -11.64 -40.21 -25.76
C ALA A 263 -10.57 -41.10 -26.41
N ASP A 264 -9.59 -41.49 -25.59
CA ASP A 264 -9.02 -42.83 -25.40
C ASP A 264 -8.17 -43.55 -26.47
N ALA A 265 -7.30 -44.41 -25.92
CA ALA A 265 -6.55 -45.55 -26.45
C ALA A 265 -5.09 -45.36 -26.92
N GLY A 266 -4.19 -46.15 -26.31
CA GLY A 266 -2.99 -46.66 -26.97
C GLY A 266 -1.78 -46.95 -26.08
N ALA A 267 -1.72 -48.13 -25.47
CA ALA A 267 -0.50 -48.70 -24.91
C ALA A 267 0.31 -49.43 -26.00
N ALA A 268 1.65 -49.30 -25.99
CA ALA A 268 2.56 -50.27 -26.62
C ALA A 268 3.97 -50.23 -26.00
N ASN A 269 4.46 -51.42 -25.66
CA ASN A 269 5.79 -51.79 -25.18
C ASN A 269 6.81 -51.83 -26.34
N PHE A 270 8.10 -51.54 -26.11
CA PHE A 270 9.28 -52.23 -26.69
C PHE A 270 10.57 -51.87 -25.90
N GLY A 271 11.50 -52.82 -25.82
CA GLY A 271 12.55 -52.95 -24.81
C GLY A 271 13.90 -52.23 -25.02
N PRO A 272 14.98 -52.69 -24.34
CA PRO A 272 16.08 -51.85 -23.87
C PRO A 272 17.30 -51.82 -24.82
N ALA A 273 18.15 -50.79 -24.69
CA ALA A 273 19.48 -50.75 -25.29
C ALA A 273 20.53 -50.28 -24.28
N ALA A 274 21.61 -51.05 -24.16
CA ALA A 274 22.71 -50.85 -23.24
C ALA A 274 23.83 -49.96 -23.82
N ALA A 275 24.35 -49.09 -22.95
CA ALA A 275 25.70 -48.49 -22.75
C ALA A 275 26.70 -48.27 -23.92
N PRO A 276 27.58 -47.25 -23.79
CA PRO A 276 28.86 -47.55 -23.13
C PRO A 276 29.32 -46.53 -22.07
N ASN A 277 30.07 -47.07 -21.11
CA ASN A 277 30.75 -46.41 -19.99
C ASN A 277 32.06 -45.73 -20.44
N ASN A 278 32.36 -44.52 -19.93
CA ASN A 278 33.61 -44.17 -19.21
C ASN A 278 33.88 -42.66 -19.24
N ALA A 279 33.77 -42.01 -18.07
CA ALA A 279 34.77 -41.09 -17.51
C ALA A 279 34.31 -40.70 -16.09
N ALA A 280 35.12 -41.03 -15.08
CA ALA A 280 34.83 -40.78 -13.68
C ALA A 280 34.81 -39.27 -13.37
N GLY A 281 33.62 -38.73 -13.11
CA GLY A 281 33.42 -37.48 -12.36
C GLY A 281 33.09 -37.78 -10.89
N PRO A 282 33.25 -36.82 -9.96
CA PRO A 282 32.92 -37.04 -8.56
C PRO A 282 31.46 -37.48 -8.42
N ALA A 283 31.21 -38.42 -7.50
CA ALA A 283 29.93 -39.08 -7.31
C ALA A 283 28.75 -38.10 -7.37
N PRO A 284 27.62 -38.47 -7.99
CA PRO A 284 26.39 -37.67 -7.90
C PRO A 284 26.06 -37.53 -6.42
N VAL A 285 26.00 -36.30 -5.93
CA VAL A 285 25.35 -36.00 -4.66
C VAL A 285 23.92 -36.52 -4.77
N THR A 286 23.64 -37.64 -4.09
CA THR A 286 22.30 -38.20 -3.96
C THR A 286 21.37 -37.07 -3.51
N PRO A 287 20.23 -36.82 -4.19
CA PRO A 287 19.27 -35.81 -3.75
C PRO A 287 18.91 -36.11 -2.30
N THR A 288 19.34 -35.24 -1.39
CA THR A 288 19.13 -35.45 0.04
C THR A 288 17.63 -35.44 0.28
N ARG A 289 17.10 -36.61 0.67
CA ARG A 289 15.69 -36.93 0.95
C ARG A 289 14.92 -35.70 1.44
N GLN A 290 13.86 -35.33 0.72
CA GLN A 290 12.89 -34.34 1.21
C GLN A 290 12.35 -34.79 2.58
N PRO A 291 12.07 -33.86 3.51
CA PRO A 291 11.37 -34.19 4.74
C PRO A 291 10.08 -34.94 4.40
N GLY A 292 9.79 -36.02 5.13
CA GLY A 292 8.50 -36.70 5.01
C GLY A 292 7.35 -35.79 5.45
N PRO A 293 6.08 -36.19 5.21
CA PRO A 293 4.94 -35.44 5.73
C PRO A 293 5.02 -35.34 7.25
N PHE A 294 4.80 -34.15 7.80
CA PHE A 294 4.73 -33.95 9.24
C PHE A 294 3.55 -34.72 9.81
N THR A 295 3.80 -35.54 10.83
CA THR A 295 2.79 -36.41 11.48
C THR A 295 2.25 -35.84 12.78
N GLY A 296 2.82 -34.73 13.27
CA GLY A 296 2.34 -34.02 14.45
C GLY A 296 1.22 -33.02 14.15
N ASN A 297 0.78 -32.29 15.18
CA ASN A 297 -0.23 -31.25 15.07
C ASN A 297 0.38 -29.96 14.46
N PRO A 298 -0.11 -29.46 13.31
CA PRO A 298 0.42 -28.24 12.68
C PRO A 298 0.33 -26.98 13.56
N ALA A 299 -0.64 -26.90 14.47
CA ALA A 299 -0.76 -25.76 15.38
C ALA A 299 0.39 -25.70 16.41
N ASP A 300 0.84 -26.87 16.90
CA ASP A 300 1.97 -26.95 17.84
C ASP A 300 3.28 -26.60 17.12
N ALA A 301 3.42 -27.05 15.87
CA ALA A 301 4.54 -26.66 15.01
C ALA A 301 4.53 -25.14 14.72
N ALA A 302 3.36 -24.56 14.46
CA ALA A 302 3.23 -23.11 14.26
C ALA A 302 3.61 -22.32 15.51
N LYS A 303 3.29 -22.85 16.70
CA LYS A 303 3.73 -22.26 17.96
C LYS A 303 5.25 -22.29 18.11
N LEU A 304 5.91 -23.40 17.80
CA LEU A 304 7.38 -23.48 17.84
C LEU A 304 8.04 -22.48 16.89
N VAL A 305 7.51 -22.32 15.68
CA VAL A 305 7.98 -21.32 14.71
C VAL A 305 7.69 -19.91 15.23
N ALA A 306 6.51 -19.63 15.79
CA ALA A 306 6.19 -18.31 16.35
C ALA A 306 7.09 -17.96 17.56
N ASP A 307 7.36 -18.91 18.44
CA ASP A 307 8.28 -18.71 19.58
C ASP A 307 9.72 -18.49 19.07
N GLY A 308 10.12 -19.19 18.01
CA GLY A 308 11.40 -19.00 17.33
C GLY A 308 11.54 -17.63 16.67
N ASN A 309 10.50 -17.18 15.96
CA ASN A 309 10.38 -15.83 15.40
C ASN A 309 10.60 -14.74 16.44
N ASP A 310 9.99 -14.88 17.61
CA ASP A 310 10.08 -13.89 18.68
C ASP A 310 11.50 -13.86 19.27
N ALA A 311 12.13 -15.02 19.43
CA ALA A 311 13.52 -15.12 19.86
C ALA A 311 14.50 -14.53 18.84
N PHE A 312 14.37 -14.93 17.57
CA PHE A 312 15.13 -14.36 16.45
C PHE A 312 14.94 -12.84 16.35
N GLY A 313 13.72 -12.35 16.52
CA GLY A 313 13.41 -10.93 16.49
C GLY A 313 14.14 -10.15 17.58
N LEU A 314 14.21 -10.67 18.81
CA LEU A 314 14.95 -10.03 19.90
C LEU A 314 16.47 -10.10 19.70
N ASP A 315 16.99 -11.22 19.19
CA ASP A 315 18.41 -11.35 18.87
C ASP A 315 18.83 -10.36 17.78
N LEU A 316 18.05 -10.27 16.69
CA LEU A 316 18.27 -9.31 15.61
C LEU A 316 18.11 -7.87 16.12
N TYR A 317 17.12 -7.60 16.97
CA TYR A 317 16.96 -6.30 17.61
C TYR A 317 18.24 -5.89 18.35
N GLY A 318 18.81 -6.79 19.16
CA GLY A 318 20.04 -6.53 19.91
C GLY A 318 21.22 -6.18 19.00
N VAL A 319 21.37 -6.90 17.88
CA VAL A 319 22.41 -6.62 16.88
C VAL A 319 22.21 -5.27 16.20
N LEU A 320 20.98 -4.95 15.78
CA LEU A 320 20.66 -3.69 15.12
C LEU A 320 20.76 -2.50 16.09
N ALA A 321 20.32 -2.65 17.33
CA ALA A 321 20.38 -1.60 18.35
C ALA A 321 21.82 -1.27 18.77
N ALA A 322 22.72 -2.25 18.72
CA ALA A 322 24.14 -2.09 18.99
C ALA A 322 24.92 -1.51 17.80
N ASP A 323 24.35 -1.49 16.60
CA ASP A 323 25.01 -0.96 15.42
C ASP A 323 25.19 0.57 15.52
N SER A 324 26.40 1.05 15.24
CA SER A 324 26.74 2.47 15.34
C SER A 324 25.91 3.35 14.40
N GLN A 325 25.42 2.81 13.27
CA GLN A 325 24.54 3.52 12.35
C GLN A 325 23.13 3.72 12.91
N HIS A 326 22.72 2.89 13.87
CA HIS A 326 21.35 2.75 14.36
C HIS A 326 21.19 3.03 15.87
N LYS A 327 22.32 3.21 16.58
CA LYS A 327 22.36 3.56 18.00
C LYS A 327 21.59 4.86 18.29
N ALA A 328 20.72 4.82 19.30
CA ALA A 328 19.87 5.94 19.72
C ALA A 328 19.02 6.57 18.58
N LYS A 329 18.66 5.76 17.57
CA LYS A 329 17.74 6.13 16.50
C LYS A 329 16.50 5.23 16.55
N ASN A 330 15.43 5.69 15.91
CA ASN A 330 14.25 4.86 15.65
C ASN A 330 14.67 3.56 14.95
N LEU A 331 14.07 2.45 15.37
CA LEU A 331 14.21 1.15 14.71
C LEU A 331 12.84 0.61 14.38
N PHE A 332 12.77 -0.11 13.28
CA PHE A 332 11.55 -0.79 12.88
C PHE A 332 11.91 -1.88 11.89
N PHE A 333 11.49 -3.11 12.14
CA PHE A 333 11.64 -4.21 11.20
C PHE A 333 10.57 -5.28 11.46
N SER A 334 10.47 -6.24 10.55
CA SER A 334 9.58 -7.39 10.71
C SER A 334 10.38 -8.67 10.90
N PRO A 335 10.45 -9.21 12.13
CA PRO A 335 11.05 -10.51 12.35
C PRO A 335 10.32 -11.59 11.54
N PHE A 336 8.98 -11.56 11.50
CA PHE A 336 8.17 -12.52 10.75
C PHE A 336 8.52 -12.57 9.26
N SER A 337 8.66 -11.40 8.62
CA SER A 337 9.03 -11.33 7.22
C SER A 337 10.45 -11.89 7.01
N MET A 338 11.39 -11.52 7.87
CA MET A 338 12.80 -11.97 7.78
C MET A 338 12.94 -13.47 8.02
N GLU A 339 12.27 -14.00 9.04
CA GLU A 339 12.27 -15.42 9.36
C GLU A 339 11.68 -16.23 8.21
N ALA A 340 10.57 -15.79 7.60
CA ALA A 340 10.02 -16.45 6.41
C ALA A 340 11.03 -16.47 5.24
N ALA A 341 11.72 -15.34 5.01
CA ALA A 341 12.71 -15.24 3.93
C ALA A 341 13.93 -16.15 4.14
N LEU A 342 14.43 -16.20 5.37
CA LEU A 342 15.58 -17.02 5.74
C LEU A 342 15.19 -18.50 5.90
N GLY A 343 13.96 -18.80 6.31
CA GLY A 343 13.39 -20.14 6.34
C GLY A 343 13.28 -20.77 4.95
N MET A 344 12.89 -19.99 3.92
CA MET A 344 13.00 -20.42 2.52
C MET A 344 14.44 -20.74 2.13
N THR A 345 15.39 -19.95 2.62
CA THR A 345 16.82 -20.19 2.35
C THR A 345 17.29 -21.47 3.04
N ALA A 346 16.83 -21.74 4.26
CA ALA A 346 17.09 -22.98 4.99
C ALA A 346 16.56 -24.21 4.25
N ALA A 347 15.38 -24.11 3.63
CA ALA A 347 14.83 -25.19 2.80
C ALA A 347 15.72 -25.55 1.59
N GLY A 348 16.58 -24.62 1.14
CA GLY A 348 17.60 -24.82 0.10
C GLY A 348 19.02 -25.12 0.64
N ALA A 349 19.21 -25.09 1.96
CA ALA A 349 20.49 -25.28 2.62
C ALA A 349 20.74 -26.74 3.03
N SER A 350 22.01 -27.08 3.25
CA SER A 350 22.44 -28.40 3.76
C SER A 350 23.67 -28.25 4.66
N GLY A 351 23.95 -29.26 5.49
CA GLY A 351 25.14 -29.29 6.34
C GLY A 351 25.18 -28.12 7.34
N ASP A 352 26.33 -27.46 7.42
CA ASP A 352 26.56 -26.36 8.37
C ASP A 352 25.61 -25.18 8.12
N ALA A 353 25.36 -24.82 6.85
CA ALA A 353 24.46 -23.71 6.52
C ALA A 353 23.02 -23.94 7.01
N LEU A 354 22.52 -25.17 6.90
CA LEU A 354 21.19 -25.52 7.44
C LEU A 354 21.20 -25.44 8.97
N THR A 355 22.26 -25.96 9.60
CA THR A 355 22.39 -25.95 11.07
C THR A 355 22.48 -24.53 11.63
N GLU A 356 23.27 -23.67 10.99
CA GLU A 356 23.41 -22.25 11.35
C GLU A 356 22.09 -21.50 11.17
N LEU A 357 21.38 -21.71 10.05
CA LEU A 357 20.07 -21.09 9.81
C LEU A 357 19.03 -21.56 10.82
N GLN A 358 18.93 -22.86 11.10
CA GLN A 358 18.01 -23.39 12.11
C GLN A 358 18.32 -22.84 13.50
N THR A 359 19.60 -22.73 13.86
CA THR A 359 20.01 -22.21 15.17
C THR A 359 19.75 -20.71 15.29
N GLY A 360 20.17 -19.91 14.30
CA GLY A 360 20.02 -18.45 14.32
C GLY A 360 18.57 -17.98 14.23
N LEU A 361 17.71 -18.76 13.55
CA LEU A 361 16.27 -18.50 13.47
C LEU A 361 15.45 -19.19 14.57
N HIS A 362 16.10 -19.97 15.45
CA HIS A 362 15.44 -20.79 16.48
C HIS A 362 14.37 -21.74 15.91
N LEU A 363 14.60 -22.27 14.69
CA LEU A 363 13.67 -23.20 14.03
C LEU A 363 13.77 -24.61 14.62
N PRO A 364 12.68 -25.40 14.54
CA PRO A 364 12.74 -26.82 14.83
C PRO A 364 13.82 -27.54 14.01
N LYS A 365 14.56 -28.44 14.65
CA LYS A 365 15.52 -29.31 13.95
C LYS A 365 14.84 -30.22 12.92
N ASP A 366 13.58 -30.59 13.19
CA ASP A 366 12.74 -31.30 12.23
C ASP A 366 12.27 -30.32 11.14
N GLU A 367 12.79 -30.51 9.94
CA GLU A 367 12.41 -29.75 8.76
C GLU A 367 10.91 -29.89 8.40
N ALA A 368 10.30 -31.06 8.69
CA ALA A 368 8.88 -31.26 8.42
C ALA A 368 8.00 -30.45 9.39
N ALA A 369 8.38 -30.38 10.66
CA ALA A 369 7.76 -29.50 11.65
C ALA A 369 7.92 -28.02 11.25
N THR A 370 9.10 -27.62 10.78
CA THR A 370 9.36 -26.26 10.28
C THR A 370 8.41 -25.87 9.15
N ASP A 371 8.31 -26.73 8.12
CA ASP A 371 7.42 -26.49 6.97
C ASP A 371 5.93 -26.45 7.36
N ALA A 372 5.51 -27.34 8.27
CA ALA A 372 4.14 -27.36 8.78
C ALA A 372 3.83 -26.10 9.59
N GLY A 373 4.78 -25.67 10.42
CA GLY A 373 4.67 -24.46 11.25
C GLY A 373 4.56 -23.20 10.42
N PHE A 374 5.45 -22.99 9.44
CA PHE A 374 5.36 -21.84 8.52
C PHE A 374 4.05 -21.82 7.74
N GLY A 375 3.65 -22.95 7.15
CA GLY A 375 2.40 -23.02 6.39
C GLY A 375 1.18 -22.65 7.24
N HIS A 376 1.07 -23.21 8.44
CA HIS A 376 -0.05 -22.92 9.34
C HIS A 376 0.01 -21.48 9.89
N LEU A 377 1.19 -20.96 10.24
CA LEU A 377 1.36 -19.58 10.70
C LEU A 377 0.98 -18.57 9.60
N PHE A 378 1.42 -18.82 8.37
CA PHE A 378 1.09 -17.99 7.21
C PHE A 378 -0.41 -17.99 6.91
N ASP A 379 -1.05 -19.16 6.93
CA ASP A 379 -2.49 -19.28 6.73
C ASP A 379 -3.29 -18.61 7.85
N ALA A 380 -2.83 -18.70 9.10
CA ALA A 380 -3.47 -18.05 10.25
C ALA A 380 -3.41 -16.52 10.15
N ILE A 381 -2.25 -15.96 9.77
CA ILE A 381 -2.05 -14.50 9.67
C ILE A 381 -2.71 -13.92 8.41
N ASN A 382 -2.57 -14.58 7.27
CA ASN A 382 -3.11 -14.07 6.01
C ASN A 382 -4.57 -14.43 5.80
N ALA A 383 -5.07 -15.46 6.47
CA ALA A 383 -6.46 -15.94 6.42
C ALA A 383 -7.04 -15.77 5.01
N PRO A 384 -6.49 -16.49 4.00
CA PRO A 384 -6.66 -16.20 2.57
C PRO A 384 -8.12 -16.20 2.11
N ASN A 385 -9.00 -16.90 2.85
CA ASN A 385 -10.44 -16.97 2.59
C ASN A 385 -11.24 -15.80 3.21
N THR A 386 -10.58 -14.88 3.91
CA THR A 386 -11.21 -13.73 4.56
C THR A 386 -10.69 -12.43 3.94
N PRO A 387 -11.55 -11.64 3.26
CA PRO A 387 -11.17 -10.34 2.72
C PRO A 387 -10.57 -9.44 3.81
N ALA A 388 -9.55 -8.66 3.46
CA ALA A 388 -8.84 -7.75 4.38
C ALA A 388 -9.79 -6.82 5.16
N GLU A 389 -10.88 -6.37 4.50
CA GLU A 389 -11.93 -5.53 5.09
C GLU A 389 -12.63 -6.19 6.29
N LYS A 390 -12.81 -7.52 6.23
CA LYS A 390 -13.39 -8.32 7.32
C LYS A 390 -12.36 -8.63 8.40
N ARG A 391 -11.09 -8.81 8.01
CA ARG A 391 -9.96 -9.01 8.94
C ARG A 391 -9.63 -7.74 9.73
N GLY A 392 -9.91 -6.56 9.18
CA GLY A 392 -9.62 -5.27 9.81
C GLY A 392 -8.17 -4.80 9.64
N TYR A 393 -7.36 -5.54 8.88
CA TYR A 393 -6.01 -5.17 8.49
C TYR A 393 -5.62 -5.77 7.13
N GLN A 394 -4.60 -5.17 6.52
CA GLN A 394 -3.87 -5.62 5.35
C GLN A 394 -2.41 -5.82 5.74
N LEU A 395 -1.92 -7.04 5.54
CA LEU A 395 -0.50 -7.36 5.58
C LEU A 395 -0.11 -7.80 4.17
N SER A 396 0.86 -7.12 3.57
CA SER A 396 1.46 -7.50 2.29
C SER A 396 2.92 -7.84 2.51
N THR A 397 3.29 -9.11 2.32
CA THR A 397 4.68 -9.57 2.34
C THR A 397 5.16 -9.81 0.91
N ALA A 398 6.12 -9.02 0.46
CA ALA A 398 6.80 -9.18 -0.81
C ALA A 398 8.06 -10.04 -0.60
N ASN A 399 7.86 -11.35 -0.54
CA ASN A 399 8.91 -12.35 -0.41
C ASN A 399 9.17 -13.00 -1.76
N ALA A 400 10.40 -12.89 -2.25
CA ALA A 400 10.81 -13.54 -3.49
C ALA A 400 12.31 -13.82 -3.50
N ILE A 401 12.68 -14.91 -4.18
CA ILE A 401 14.07 -15.23 -4.50
C ILE A 401 14.27 -14.86 -5.96
N TYR A 402 15.09 -13.85 -6.21
CA TYR A 402 15.53 -13.51 -7.57
C TYR A 402 16.88 -14.14 -7.82
N ALA A 403 17.02 -14.90 -8.89
CA ALA A 403 18.25 -15.62 -9.14
C ALA A 403 18.63 -15.62 -10.62
N GLN A 404 19.92 -15.79 -10.90
CA GLN A 404 20.46 -15.65 -12.24
C GLN A 404 19.76 -16.57 -13.24
N LYS A 405 19.28 -16.01 -14.35
CA LYS A 405 18.63 -16.78 -15.43
C LYS A 405 19.56 -17.88 -15.97
N GLY A 406 18.96 -19.00 -16.36
CA GLY A 406 19.67 -20.15 -16.94
C GLY A 406 20.11 -21.21 -15.94
N GLU A 407 19.76 -21.04 -14.67
CA GLU A 407 20.05 -22.01 -13.60
C GLU A 407 18.99 -23.12 -13.56
N ARG A 408 19.41 -24.35 -13.23
CA ARG A 408 18.49 -25.50 -13.15
C ARG A 408 18.02 -25.72 -11.72
N TRP A 409 16.91 -25.09 -11.37
CA TRP A 409 16.27 -25.21 -10.06
C TRP A 409 15.87 -26.64 -9.72
N SER A 410 16.11 -27.04 -8.48
CA SER A 410 15.54 -28.26 -7.93
C SER A 410 14.01 -28.13 -7.86
N LYS A 411 13.28 -28.99 -8.57
CA LYS A 411 11.81 -29.01 -8.53
C LYS A 411 11.31 -29.18 -7.09
N ALA A 412 11.99 -30.05 -6.33
CA ALA A 412 11.72 -30.29 -4.91
C ALA A 412 11.82 -29.02 -4.05
N PHE A 413 12.77 -28.13 -4.36
CA PHE A 413 12.92 -26.85 -3.67
C PHE A 413 11.82 -25.87 -4.07
N VAL A 414 11.58 -25.70 -5.38
CA VAL A 414 10.57 -24.77 -5.91
C VAL A 414 9.17 -25.12 -5.41
N ASP A 415 8.79 -26.41 -5.45
CA ASP A 415 7.50 -26.89 -4.95
C ASP A 415 7.34 -26.61 -3.43
N ARG A 416 8.41 -26.80 -2.66
CA ARG A 416 8.43 -26.58 -1.20
C ARG A 416 8.26 -25.10 -0.85
N VAL A 417 9.00 -24.21 -1.52
CA VAL A 417 8.90 -22.76 -1.31
C VAL A 417 7.53 -22.22 -1.73
N ALA A 418 7.03 -22.62 -2.89
CA ALA A 418 5.73 -22.20 -3.39
C ALA A 418 4.58 -22.69 -2.49
N GLY A 419 4.65 -23.93 -2.00
CA GLY A 419 3.58 -24.53 -1.21
C GLY A 419 3.54 -24.11 0.27
N LYS A 420 4.68 -23.78 0.88
CA LYS A 420 4.78 -23.55 2.33
C LYS A 420 5.09 -22.12 2.75
N TYR A 421 5.70 -21.34 1.87
CA TYR A 421 6.19 -19.98 2.19
C TYR A 421 5.49 -18.89 1.37
N GLY A 422 4.59 -19.27 0.44
CA GLY A 422 3.81 -18.33 -0.38
C GLY A 422 4.65 -17.45 -1.29
N ALA A 423 5.88 -17.87 -1.60
CA ALA A 423 6.88 -17.10 -2.34
C ALA A 423 7.28 -17.80 -3.64
N GLY A 424 7.75 -16.99 -4.60
CA GLY A 424 8.24 -17.48 -5.88
C GLY A 424 9.76 -17.39 -6.02
N VAL A 425 10.31 -18.29 -6.82
CA VAL A 425 11.66 -18.15 -7.41
C VAL A 425 11.49 -17.52 -8.78
N VAL A 426 12.21 -16.42 -9.03
CA VAL A 426 12.07 -15.60 -10.24
C VAL A 426 13.42 -15.49 -10.94
N ASP A 427 13.45 -15.78 -12.24
CA ASP A 427 14.65 -15.61 -13.06
C ASP A 427 14.97 -14.11 -13.29
N ALA A 428 16.24 -13.76 -13.10
CA ALA A 428 16.80 -12.42 -13.25
C ALA A 428 18.11 -12.46 -14.05
N ASP A 429 18.30 -11.57 -15.03
CA ASP A 429 19.52 -11.50 -15.84
C ASP A 429 20.56 -10.52 -15.28
N PHE A 430 21.10 -10.82 -14.10
CA PHE A 430 22.13 -9.97 -13.49
C PHE A 430 23.39 -9.88 -14.35
N LYS A 431 23.83 -11.00 -14.94
CA LYS A 431 25.04 -11.06 -15.78
C LYS A 431 25.02 -10.07 -16.96
N SER A 432 23.87 -9.86 -17.59
CA SER A 432 23.78 -9.02 -18.79
C SER A 432 23.17 -7.64 -18.51
N ASP A 433 22.29 -7.50 -17.51
CA ASP A 433 21.60 -6.26 -17.19
C ASP A 433 21.28 -6.12 -15.69
N ALA A 434 22.30 -6.18 -14.83
CA ALA A 434 22.13 -6.04 -13.37
C ALA A 434 21.32 -4.80 -12.96
N ASN A 435 21.49 -3.65 -13.64
CA ASN A 435 20.76 -2.44 -13.30
C ASN A 435 19.29 -2.46 -13.77
N GLY A 436 18.99 -3.07 -14.93
CA GLY A 436 17.63 -3.33 -15.36
C GLY A 436 16.90 -4.27 -14.41
N GLU A 437 17.58 -5.33 -13.97
CA GLU A 437 17.10 -6.26 -12.94
C GLU A 437 16.80 -5.57 -11.62
N ARG A 438 17.73 -4.77 -11.12
CA ARG A 438 17.54 -3.93 -9.93
C ARG A 438 16.27 -3.09 -10.00
N LYS A 439 16.05 -2.40 -11.13
CA LYS A 439 14.86 -1.56 -11.35
C LYS A 439 13.58 -2.38 -11.43
N ARG A 440 13.63 -3.58 -12.02
CA ARG A 440 12.49 -4.50 -12.09
C ARG A 440 12.09 -4.99 -10.70
N ILE A 441 13.07 -5.40 -9.90
CA ILE A 441 12.86 -5.83 -8.51
C ILE A 441 12.26 -4.68 -7.68
N ASN A 442 12.85 -3.48 -7.76
CA ASN A 442 12.33 -2.31 -7.04
C ASN A 442 10.89 -1.98 -7.40
N ARG A 443 10.53 -2.04 -8.70
CA ARG A 443 9.16 -1.81 -9.15
C ARG A 443 8.20 -2.87 -8.61
N TRP A 444 8.60 -4.13 -8.65
CA TRP A 444 7.78 -5.21 -8.11
C TRP A 444 7.53 -5.00 -6.61
N VAL A 445 8.57 -4.68 -5.83
CA VAL A 445 8.42 -4.37 -4.40
C VAL A 445 7.52 -3.17 -4.17
N GLU A 446 7.70 -2.10 -4.96
CA GLU A 446 6.86 -0.91 -4.88
C GLU A 446 5.38 -1.26 -5.13
N ASP A 447 5.08 -2.07 -6.13
CA ASP A 447 3.72 -2.50 -6.46
C ASP A 447 3.11 -3.40 -5.36
N GLN A 448 3.89 -4.32 -4.77
CA GLN A 448 3.42 -5.18 -3.68
C GLN A 448 3.16 -4.41 -2.37
N THR A 449 3.79 -3.26 -2.19
CA THR A 449 3.79 -2.49 -0.93
C THR A 449 2.97 -1.21 -1.02
N ASN A 450 1.96 -1.16 -1.91
CA ASN A 450 1.11 0.01 -2.15
C ASN A 450 1.91 1.30 -2.43
N HIS A 451 3.03 1.15 -3.12
CA HIS A 451 3.98 2.21 -3.47
C HIS A 451 4.65 2.91 -2.28
N LYS A 452 4.72 2.25 -1.12
CA LYS A 452 5.35 2.78 0.10
C LYS A 452 6.82 2.43 0.20
N ILE A 453 7.20 1.22 -0.18
CA ILE A 453 8.59 0.80 -0.21
C ILE A 453 9.13 1.04 -1.61
N LYS A 454 9.88 2.13 -1.76
CA LYS A 454 10.56 2.49 -3.00
C LYS A 454 12.06 2.23 -2.88
N ASP A 455 12.66 1.98 -4.03
CA ASP A 455 14.11 1.86 -4.20
C ASP A 455 14.77 0.92 -3.19
N LEU A 456 14.17 -0.27 -2.99
CA LEU A 456 14.67 -1.28 -2.04
C LEU A 456 16.16 -1.59 -2.29
N LEU A 457 16.52 -1.88 -3.54
CA LEU A 457 17.89 -2.12 -3.98
C LEU A 457 18.49 -0.82 -4.50
N ALA A 458 19.38 -0.23 -3.71
CA ALA A 458 20.17 0.93 -4.10
C ALA A 458 21.26 0.55 -5.13
N PRO A 459 21.78 1.48 -5.94
CA PRO A 459 23.01 1.25 -6.68
C PRO A 459 24.24 1.41 -5.76
N PRO A 460 25.26 0.54 -5.81
CA PRO A 460 25.39 -0.71 -6.59
C PRO A 460 25.16 -1.97 -5.72
N THR A 461 23.94 -2.22 -5.22
CA THR A 461 23.61 -3.42 -4.42
C THR A 461 23.61 -4.72 -5.23
N VAL A 462 23.34 -4.65 -6.54
CA VAL A 462 23.43 -5.80 -7.45
C VAL A 462 24.38 -5.46 -8.59
N THR A 463 25.15 -6.47 -9.02
CA THR A 463 26.20 -6.38 -10.05
C THR A 463 26.10 -7.56 -11.01
N GLU A 464 26.93 -7.60 -12.03
CA GLU A 464 27.04 -8.70 -12.99
C GLU A 464 27.50 -10.03 -12.33
N LEU A 465 28.06 -9.94 -11.11
CA LEU A 465 28.46 -11.08 -10.29
C LEU A 465 27.33 -11.60 -9.38
N THR A 466 26.20 -10.89 -9.30
CA THR A 466 25.09 -11.29 -8.44
C THR A 466 24.49 -12.61 -8.93
N VAL A 467 24.41 -13.59 -8.03
CA VAL A 467 23.86 -14.92 -8.33
C VAL A 467 22.43 -15.05 -7.78
N MET A 468 22.20 -14.53 -6.58
CA MET A 468 20.90 -14.60 -5.91
C MET A 468 20.67 -13.41 -4.98
N VAL A 469 19.46 -12.87 -5.05
CA VAL A 469 18.97 -11.79 -4.17
C VAL A 469 17.74 -12.30 -3.44
N LEU A 470 17.80 -12.27 -2.10
CA LEU A 470 16.64 -12.52 -1.26
C LEU A 470 15.94 -11.18 -1.01
N VAL A 471 14.75 -11.04 -1.60
CA VAL A 471 13.95 -9.82 -1.47
C VAL A 471 12.93 -10.01 -0.36
N ASN A 472 13.02 -9.16 0.65
CA ASN A 472 12.11 -9.13 1.78
C ASN A 472 11.62 -7.71 2.03
N ALA A 473 10.38 -7.44 1.66
CA ALA A 473 9.73 -6.17 1.97
C ALA A 473 8.34 -6.45 2.51
N VAL A 474 7.96 -5.71 3.54
CA VAL A 474 6.68 -5.90 4.21
C VAL A 474 5.97 -4.58 4.40
N TYR A 475 4.68 -4.59 4.08
CA TYR A 475 3.78 -3.47 4.26
C TYR A 475 2.64 -3.88 5.18
N PHE A 476 2.42 -3.09 6.22
CA PHE A 476 1.30 -3.29 7.13
C PHE A 476 0.41 -2.06 7.18
N LYS A 477 -0.90 -2.35 7.16
CA LYS A 477 -1.97 -1.39 7.34
C LYS A 477 -3.05 -2.00 8.23
N GLY A 478 -3.37 -1.38 9.35
CA GLY A 478 -4.43 -1.82 10.25
C GLY A 478 -5.12 -0.64 10.92
N ASP A 479 -6.45 -0.66 10.93
CA ASP A 479 -7.24 0.36 11.64
C ASP A 479 -7.28 0.01 13.13
N TRP A 480 -7.20 1.00 14.02
CA TRP A 480 -7.47 0.78 15.44
C TRP A 480 -8.87 0.19 15.63
N ALA A 481 -9.04 -0.73 16.58
CA ALA A 481 -10.38 -1.19 16.98
C ALA A 481 -11.23 0.00 17.46
N ALA A 482 -10.57 0.97 18.10
CA ALA A 482 -11.14 2.28 18.37
C ALA A 482 -10.05 3.35 18.22
N GLY A 483 -10.22 4.21 17.22
CA GLY A 483 -9.27 5.27 16.89
C GLY A 483 -9.23 6.40 17.90
N PHE A 484 -8.18 7.22 17.80
CA PHE A 484 -8.04 8.47 18.53
C PHE A 484 -8.86 9.57 17.86
N SER A 485 -9.31 10.56 18.63
CA SER A 485 -9.98 11.72 18.05
C SER A 485 -8.94 12.74 17.58
N LYS A 486 -8.99 13.11 16.29
CA LYS A 486 -8.15 14.18 15.71
C LYS A 486 -8.33 15.51 16.45
N ASP A 487 -9.53 15.75 16.98
CA ASP A 487 -9.86 16.95 17.75
C ASP A 487 -9.22 16.96 19.13
N LEU A 488 -8.69 15.83 19.62
CA LEU A 488 -7.97 15.71 20.88
C LEU A 488 -6.45 15.60 20.70
N THR A 489 -5.97 15.43 19.47
CA THR A 489 -4.54 15.49 19.16
C THR A 489 -4.01 16.91 19.41
N ARG A 490 -2.95 17.03 20.22
CA ARG A 490 -2.34 18.31 20.58
C ARG A 490 -0.83 18.24 20.50
N ASP A 491 -0.20 19.39 20.31
CA ASP A 491 1.24 19.52 20.52
C ASP A 491 1.56 19.28 21.99
N GLY A 492 2.58 18.46 22.25
CA GLY A 492 3.06 18.17 23.59
C GLY A 492 4.56 17.86 23.58
N PRO A 493 5.24 17.98 24.74
CA PRO A 493 6.64 17.66 24.84
C PRO A 493 6.86 16.16 24.70
N PHE A 494 7.92 15.78 23.99
CA PHE A 494 8.50 14.44 24.03
C PHE A 494 9.96 14.57 24.48
N THR A 495 10.34 13.88 25.54
CA THR A 495 11.70 13.90 26.11
C THR A 495 12.47 12.72 25.55
N ARG A 496 13.46 12.98 24.69
CA ARG A 496 14.32 11.96 24.11
C ARG A 496 15.22 11.32 25.18
N GLY A 497 15.84 10.18 24.84
CA GLY A 497 16.73 9.45 25.76
C GLY A 497 17.98 10.22 26.20
N ASP A 498 18.38 11.26 25.45
CA ASP A 498 19.47 12.18 25.82
C ASP A 498 19.01 13.35 26.73
N GLY A 499 17.73 13.36 27.12
CA GLY A 499 17.09 14.41 27.93
C GLY A 499 16.64 15.64 27.13
N SER A 500 16.98 15.74 25.84
CA SER A 500 16.49 16.82 24.98
C SER A 500 14.99 16.70 24.73
N ARG A 501 14.32 17.82 24.43
CA ARG A 501 12.87 17.84 24.21
C ARG A 501 12.52 18.28 22.81
N VAL A 502 11.52 17.62 22.23
CA VAL A 502 10.84 18.03 21.00
C VAL A 502 9.36 18.24 21.23
N THR A 503 8.71 18.94 20.31
CA THR A 503 7.26 19.04 20.29
C THR A 503 6.72 18.00 19.31
N ALA A 504 5.98 17.02 19.84
CA ALA A 504 5.34 15.97 19.07
C ALA A 504 3.82 16.15 19.08
N LYS A 505 3.13 15.62 18.05
CA LYS A 505 1.67 15.54 18.03
C LYS A 505 1.23 14.35 18.88
N LEU A 506 0.81 14.60 20.13
CA LEU A 506 0.31 13.58 21.04
C LEU A 506 -1.18 13.34 20.78
N MET A 507 -1.50 12.14 20.31
CA MET A 507 -2.87 11.67 20.19
C MET A 507 -3.38 11.28 21.58
N ARG A 508 -4.65 11.54 21.86
CA ARG A 508 -5.25 11.29 23.18
C ARG A 508 -6.55 10.52 23.09
N ARG A 509 -6.70 9.51 23.95
CA ARG A 509 -7.95 8.77 24.11
C ARG A 509 -8.08 8.21 25.51
N GLU A 510 -9.28 8.31 26.06
CA GLU A 510 -9.66 7.64 27.30
C GLU A 510 -10.48 6.38 26.96
N GLY A 511 -10.20 5.28 27.65
CA GLY A 511 -10.84 3.99 27.37
C GLY A 511 -10.41 2.89 28.34
N GLU A 512 -10.87 1.66 28.07
CA GLU A 512 -10.49 0.47 28.84
C GLU A 512 -9.40 -0.31 28.11
N TYR A 513 -8.24 -0.44 28.75
CA TYR A 513 -7.05 -1.04 28.15
C TYR A 513 -6.48 -2.13 29.06
N ALA A 514 -5.94 -3.17 28.44
CA ALA A 514 -5.13 -4.15 29.14
C ALA A 514 -3.77 -3.52 29.45
N LEU A 515 -3.36 -3.60 30.71
CA LEU A 515 -2.10 -3.07 31.23
C LEU A 515 -1.29 -4.20 31.85
N HIS A 516 0.03 -4.09 31.73
CA HIS A 516 0.97 -4.93 32.43
C HIS A 516 2.09 -4.04 32.98
N GLU A 517 2.62 -4.38 34.14
CA GLU A 517 3.72 -3.67 34.77
C GLU A 517 4.75 -4.67 35.22
N ASP A 518 6.02 -4.34 34.97
CA ASP A 518 7.15 -5.08 35.52
C ASP A 518 8.03 -4.08 36.29
N PRO A 519 7.73 -3.82 37.58
CA PRO A 519 8.52 -2.89 38.39
C PRO A 519 9.99 -3.32 38.54
N ALA A 520 10.28 -4.63 38.41
CA ALA A 520 11.65 -5.13 38.49
C ALA A 520 12.45 -4.80 37.23
N ALA A 521 11.79 -4.73 36.06
CA ALA A 521 12.38 -4.27 34.81
C ALA A 521 12.20 -2.77 34.53
N GLY A 522 11.38 -2.07 35.34
CA GLY A 522 11.15 -0.64 35.24
C GLY A 522 10.34 -0.22 34.01
N PHE A 523 9.30 -0.99 33.66
CA PHE A 523 8.42 -0.62 32.54
C PHE A 523 6.95 -0.93 32.79
N ARG A 524 6.11 -0.29 31.96
CA ARG A 524 4.68 -0.58 31.82
C ARG A 524 4.35 -0.86 30.37
N ALA A 525 3.47 -1.81 30.12
CA ALA A 525 3.01 -2.17 28.79
C ALA A 525 1.50 -1.95 28.65
N LEU A 526 1.06 -1.54 27.47
CA LEU A 526 -0.34 -1.32 27.13
C LEU A 526 -0.68 -1.95 25.77
N GLU A 527 -1.82 -2.64 25.69
CA GLU A 527 -2.36 -3.21 24.45
C GLU A 527 -3.30 -2.23 23.73
N LEU A 528 -3.01 -1.92 22.47
CA LEU A 528 -3.86 -1.19 21.54
C LEU A 528 -4.38 -2.16 20.46
N PRO A 529 -5.61 -2.69 20.58
CA PRO A 529 -6.15 -3.64 19.63
C PRO A 529 -6.46 -2.97 18.28
N TYR A 530 -6.17 -3.68 17.19
CA TYR A 530 -6.64 -3.33 15.84
C TYR A 530 -8.04 -3.89 15.58
N ARG A 531 -8.71 -3.33 14.58
CA ARG A 531 -10.00 -3.80 14.09
C ARG A 531 -9.90 -5.27 13.68
N GLY A 532 -10.95 -6.03 13.96
CA GLY A 532 -10.98 -7.49 13.75
C GLY A 532 -10.41 -8.30 14.92
N GLY A 533 -9.69 -7.66 15.86
CA GLY A 533 -9.28 -8.28 17.12
C GLY A 533 -8.18 -9.34 17.03
N GLN A 534 -7.65 -9.60 15.83
CA GLN A 534 -6.56 -10.56 15.62
C GLN A 534 -5.18 -9.95 15.82
N LEU A 535 -5.03 -8.64 15.61
CA LEU A 535 -3.78 -7.92 15.83
C LEU A 535 -3.91 -6.91 16.97
N ALA A 536 -2.80 -6.67 17.66
CA ALA A 536 -2.66 -5.55 18.58
C ALA A 536 -1.28 -4.92 18.47
N MET A 537 -1.20 -3.61 18.71
CA MET A 537 0.06 -2.96 19.03
C MET A 537 0.27 -3.03 20.54
N VAL A 538 1.40 -3.57 20.97
CA VAL A 538 1.86 -3.53 22.36
C VAL A 538 2.88 -2.42 22.47
N VAL A 539 2.66 -1.46 23.36
CA VAL A 539 3.61 -0.39 23.67
C VAL A 539 4.25 -0.69 25.01
N VAL A 540 5.58 -0.83 25.05
CA VAL A 540 6.37 -1.05 26.26
C VAL A 540 7.10 0.24 26.58
N LEU A 541 6.65 0.93 27.62
CA LEU A 541 7.08 2.25 28.03
C LEU A 541 7.89 2.13 29.34
N PRO A 542 9.19 2.49 29.33
CA PRO A 542 9.98 2.61 30.55
C PRO A 542 9.35 3.56 31.57
N ASP A 543 9.70 3.43 32.86
CA ASP A 543 9.20 4.36 33.88
C ASP A 543 9.87 5.74 33.84
N THR A 544 11.07 5.82 33.25
CA THR A 544 11.87 7.06 33.09
C THR A 544 12.26 7.29 31.63
N ALA A 545 12.48 8.56 31.27
CA ALA A 545 12.79 8.94 29.88
C ALA A 545 14.10 8.35 29.34
N ASP A 546 15.06 8.07 30.21
CA ASP A 546 16.35 7.45 29.92
C ASP A 546 16.36 5.93 30.18
N GLY A 547 15.20 5.33 30.52
CA GLY A 547 15.09 3.95 30.97
C GLY A 547 15.08 2.90 29.85
N LEU A 548 14.92 3.32 28.58
CA LEU A 548 14.80 2.40 27.44
C LEU A 548 15.96 1.39 27.34
N PRO A 549 17.25 1.77 27.51
CA PRO A 549 18.36 0.81 27.45
C PRO A 549 18.28 -0.30 28.51
N ALA A 550 17.75 0.00 29.70
CA ALA A 550 17.57 -1.00 30.75
C ALA A 550 16.46 -2.00 30.40
N VAL A 551 15.35 -1.50 29.83
CA VAL A 551 14.25 -2.32 29.33
C VAL A 551 14.69 -3.21 28.18
N GLU A 552 15.43 -2.65 27.20
CA GLU A 552 15.99 -3.41 26.06
C GLU A 552 16.88 -4.57 26.53
N LYS A 553 17.71 -4.35 27.55
CA LYS A 553 18.56 -5.39 28.12
C LYS A 553 17.77 -6.45 28.90
N ALA A 554 16.65 -6.07 29.52
CA ALA A 554 15.83 -6.97 30.32
C ALA A 554 14.81 -7.76 29.50
N LEU A 555 14.49 -7.33 28.28
CA LEU A 555 13.48 -7.93 27.44
C LEU A 555 13.98 -9.27 26.87
N THR A 556 13.29 -10.35 27.21
CA THR A 556 13.54 -11.71 26.72
C THR A 556 12.28 -12.25 26.04
N PRO A 557 12.38 -13.34 25.25
CA PRO A 557 11.19 -13.96 24.64
C PRO A 557 10.14 -14.32 25.69
N GLY A 558 10.58 -14.87 26.83
CA GLY A 558 9.70 -15.19 27.95
C GLY A 558 9.02 -13.97 28.56
N LYS A 559 9.70 -12.82 28.66
CA LYS A 559 9.07 -11.58 29.12
C LYS A 559 8.06 -11.05 28.11
N LEU A 560 8.39 -11.06 26.82
CA LEU A 560 7.48 -10.60 25.78
C LEU A 560 6.21 -11.46 25.72
N ALA A 561 6.36 -12.79 25.79
CA ALA A 561 5.25 -13.72 25.92
C ALA A 561 4.47 -13.52 27.23
N GLY A 562 5.15 -13.20 28.34
CA GLY A 562 4.51 -12.86 29.62
C GLY A 562 3.63 -11.61 29.53
N ILE A 563 4.08 -10.57 28.80
CA ILE A 563 3.31 -9.36 28.54
C ILE A 563 2.03 -9.70 27.77
N THR A 564 2.14 -10.45 26.68
CA THR A 564 0.97 -10.79 25.85
C THR A 564 0.02 -11.76 26.54
N ALA A 565 0.55 -12.72 27.31
CA ALA A 565 -0.25 -13.61 28.14
C ALA A 565 -1.05 -12.86 29.20
N ALA A 566 -0.45 -11.86 29.86
CA ALA A 566 -1.13 -11.00 30.82
C ALA A 566 -2.32 -10.23 30.21
N PHE A 567 -2.31 -9.99 28.89
CA PHE A 567 -3.44 -9.37 28.18
C PHE A 567 -4.52 -10.37 27.74
N ALA A 568 -4.21 -11.66 27.66
CA ALA A 568 -5.11 -12.70 27.14
C ALA A 568 -6.01 -13.34 28.21
N GLU A 569 -5.68 -13.23 29.50
CA GLU A 569 -6.46 -13.83 30.59
C GLU A 569 -7.83 -13.17 30.79
N GLU A 570 -8.87 -13.59 30.05
CA GLU A 570 -10.28 -13.29 30.38
C GLU A 570 -11.06 -14.60 30.59
N SER A 571 -11.11 -15.13 31.84
CA SER A 571 -12.23 -15.93 32.41
C SER A 571 -11.88 -16.53 33.79
N GLY A 572 -12.08 -15.73 34.83
CA GLY A 572 -12.04 -16.10 36.24
C GLY A 572 -12.43 -14.86 37.06
N ALA A 573 -12.80 -15.01 38.34
CA ALA A 573 -13.30 -13.93 39.20
C ALA A 573 -12.30 -12.77 39.47
N GLY A 574 -11.23 -12.65 38.69
CA GLY A 574 -10.30 -11.54 38.62
C GLY A 574 -9.71 -11.40 37.20
N GLY A 575 -10.56 -11.35 36.17
CA GLY A 575 -10.15 -11.22 34.77
C GLY A 575 -9.10 -10.12 34.52
N GLY A 576 -8.23 -10.36 33.53
CA GLY A 576 -7.13 -9.50 33.11
C GLY A 576 -7.52 -8.04 33.23
N HIS A 577 -6.77 -7.32 34.07
CA HIS A 577 -7.22 -6.07 34.66
C HIS A 577 -7.32 -4.97 33.60
N ARG A 578 -8.47 -4.91 32.90
CA ARG A 578 -8.78 -3.80 32.00
C ARG A 578 -9.08 -2.59 32.87
N GLU A 579 -8.22 -1.59 32.77
CA GLU A 579 -8.34 -0.37 33.55
C GLU A 579 -8.82 0.79 32.68
N LYS A 580 -9.48 1.76 33.31
CA LYS A 580 -9.81 3.02 32.67
C LYS A 580 -8.56 3.90 32.59
N VAL A 581 -7.96 3.98 31.41
CA VAL A 581 -6.71 4.68 31.14
C VAL A 581 -6.93 5.82 30.15
N ASN A 582 -6.30 6.97 30.41
CA ASN A 582 -6.12 8.05 29.47
C ASN A 582 -4.76 7.89 28.80
N VAL A 583 -4.77 7.43 27.54
CA VAL A 583 -3.60 7.13 26.73
C VAL A 583 -3.19 8.38 25.95
N LEU A 584 -1.90 8.73 26.03
CA LEU A 584 -1.24 9.67 25.13
C LEU A 584 -0.17 8.91 24.35
N LEU A 585 -0.28 8.92 23.02
CA LEU A 585 0.65 8.27 22.10
C LEU A 585 1.05 9.27 21.02
N PRO A 586 2.35 9.48 20.72
CA PRO A 586 2.75 10.35 19.64
C PRO A 586 2.30 9.79 18.30
N LYS A 587 1.97 10.68 17.36
CA LYS A 587 2.00 10.35 15.95
C LYS A 587 3.45 10.24 15.54
N PHE A 588 3.80 9.17 14.83
CA PHE A 588 5.14 8.98 14.33
C PHE A 588 5.11 8.20 13.02
N LYS A 589 6.17 8.39 12.25
CA LYS A 589 6.43 7.66 11.03
C LYS A 589 7.88 7.24 11.06
N VAL A 590 8.14 5.96 10.80
CA VAL A 590 9.50 5.41 10.78
C VAL A 590 9.68 4.65 9.48
N GLU A 591 10.71 5.03 8.72
CA GLU A 591 11.16 4.29 7.55
C GLU A 591 12.61 3.84 7.78
N THR A 592 12.87 2.55 7.67
CA THR A 592 14.18 1.95 7.94
C THR A 592 14.59 1.06 6.79
N CYS A 593 15.88 1.03 6.49
CA CYS A 593 16.46 0.17 5.47
C CYS A 593 17.75 -0.43 6.03
N TYR A 594 17.89 -1.75 5.94
CA TYR A 594 19.01 -2.51 6.47
C TYR A 594 19.62 -3.39 5.39
N GLU A 595 20.95 -3.37 5.33
CA GLU A 595 21.73 -4.44 4.71
C GLU A 595 21.96 -5.49 5.81
N MET A 596 21.48 -6.71 5.58
CA MET A 596 21.33 -7.71 6.63
C MET A 596 22.47 -8.74 6.67
N ILE A 597 23.43 -8.72 5.74
CA ILE A 597 24.51 -9.73 5.75
C ILE A 597 25.32 -9.65 7.04
N GLU A 598 25.80 -8.46 7.40
CA GLU A 598 26.61 -8.29 8.62
C GLU A 598 25.81 -8.57 9.92
N PRO A 599 24.57 -8.07 10.08
CA PRO A 599 23.72 -8.49 11.19
C PRO A 599 23.54 -10.02 11.29
N LEU A 600 23.26 -10.71 10.18
CA LEU A 600 23.04 -12.15 10.17
C LEU A 600 24.33 -12.94 10.46
N ARG A 601 25.49 -12.48 9.97
CA ARG A 601 26.79 -13.06 10.32
C ARG A 601 27.10 -12.95 11.81
N LYS A 602 26.72 -11.84 12.46
CA LYS A 602 26.84 -11.67 13.93
C LYS A 602 25.93 -12.63 14.71
N LEU A 603 24.79 -13.00 14.13
CA LEU A 603 23.89 -14.03 14.67
C LEU A 603 24.35 -15.47 14.37
N GLY A 604 25.51 -15.65 13.73
CA GLY A 604 26.10 -16.97 13.48
C GLY A 604 25.71 -17.59 12.14
N MET A 605 24.89 -16.93 11.32
CA MET A 605 24.54 -17.39 9.97
C MET A 605 25.62 -16.92 8.99
N LYS A 606 26.58 -17.78 8.67
CA LYS A 606 27.78 -17.42 7.88
C LYS A 606 27.85 -18.23 6.59
N ALA A 607 27.66 -19.54 6.66
CA ALA A 607 27.87 -20.48 5.56
C ALA A 607 26.91 -20.24 4.38
N MET A 608 25.75 -19.62 4.59
CA MET A 608 24.82 -19.24 3.50
C MET A 608 25.36 -18.15 2.57
N PHE A 609 26.33 -17.36 3.04
CA PHE A 609 26.97 -16.29 2.29
C PHE A 609 28.26 -16.76 1.59
N ASP A 610 28.77 -17.92 2.00
CA ASP A 610 29.99 -18.51 1.49
C ASP A 610 29.67 -19.56 0.40
N SER A 611 30.62 -19.84 -0.48
CA SER A 611 30.47 -20.85 -1.53
C SER A 611 30.24 -22.21 -0.86
N HIS A 612 29.14 -22.91 -1.18
CA HIS A 612 28.78 -24.29 -0.76
C HIS A 612 27.72 -24.48 0.33
N GLY A 613 27.09 -23.43 0.88
CA GLY A 613 26.02 -23.59 1.87
C GLY A 613 24.64 -24.04 1.32
N LEU A 614 24.37 -23.78 0.04
CA LEU A 614 23.02 -23.82 -0.54
C LEU A 614 22.84 -24.85 -1.66
N GLN A 615 23.36 -26.06 -1.45
CA GLN A 615 23.47 -27.10 -2.48
C GLN A 615 22.10 -27.69 -2.90
N ARG A 616 21.03 -27.51 -2.11
CA ARG A 616 19.70 -28.05 -2.44
C ARG A 616 18.88 -27.12 -3.35
N LEU A 617 19.37 -25.89 -3.59
CA LEU A 617 18.70 -24.91 -4.47
C LEU A 617 18.70 -25.34 -5.95
N THR A 618 19.85 -25.77 -6.46
CA THR A 618 20.02 -26.08 -7.88
C THR A 618 20.59 -27.47 -8.09
N THR A 619 20.37 -27.98 -9.30
CA THR A 619 20.93 -29.25 -9.78
C THR A 619 22.12 -29.04 -10.72
N SER A 620 22.42 -27.78 -11.08
CA SER A 620 23.42 -27.41 -12.08
C SER A 620 24.79 -27.07 -11.49
N ARG A 621 24.86 -26.58 -10.25
CA ARG A 621 26.12 -26.13 -9.64
C ARG A 621 26.04 -26.10 -8.10
N ASN A 622 27.20 -26.17 -7.46
CA ASN A 622 27.33 -26.30 -5.99
C ASN A 622 27.88 -25.03 -5.31
N ASP A 623 28.08 -23.95 -6.05
CA ASP A 623 28.66 -22.68 -5.60
C ASP A 623 27.61 -21.55 -5.58
N PHE A 624 26.38 -21.87 -5.16
CA PHE A 624 25.36 -20.88 -4.85
C PHE A 624 25.55 -20.28 -3.46
N ASN A 625 25.51 -18.95 -3.39
CA ASN A 625 25.50 -18.18 -2.16
C ASN A 625 24.52 -17.01 -2.25
N VAL A 626 24.10 -16.49 -1.09
CA VAL A 626 23.27 -15.29 -1.02
C VAL A 626 24.16 -14.06 -1.23
N SER A 627 23.90 -13.29 -2.30
CA SER A 627 24.73 -12.13 -2.64
C SER A 627 24.28 -10.83 -1.96
N ALA A 628 23.00 -10.74 -1.54
CA ALA A 628 22.43 -9.58 -0.86
C ALA A 628 21.19 -9.99 -0.07
N VAL A 629 21.04 -9.41 1.13
CA VAL A 629 19.81 -9.49 1.92
C VAL A 629 19.43 -8.08 2.35
N VAL A 630 18.33 -7.57 1.79
CA VAL A 630 17.86 -6.21 2.10
C VAL A 630 16.50 -6.29 2.76
N HIS A 631 16.38 -5.65 3.92
CA HIS A 631 15.12 -5.49 4.63
C HIS A 631 14.76 -4.02 4.73
N LYS A 632 13.54 -3.68 4.32
CA LYS A 632 13.01 -2.32 4.45
C LYS A 632 11.67 -2.36 5.17
N GLY A 633 11.59 -1.61 6.25
CA GLY A 633 10.42 -1.45 7.09
C GLY A 633 9.81 -0.06 6.95
N PHE A 634 8.48 0.01 6.99
CA PHE A 634 7.75 1.26 7.01
C PHE A 634 6.57 1.17 7.98
N VAL A 635 6.43 2.15 8.87
CA VAL A 635 5.28 2.30 9.77
C VAL A 635 4.85 3.77 9.85
N ASP A 636 3.54 4.00 9.80
CA ASP A 636 2.90 5.31 10.00
C ASP A 636 1.78 5.14 11.01
N VAL A 637 2.01 5.63 12.23
CA VAL A 637 1.07 5.56 13.34
C VAL A 637 0.33 6.89 13.49
N ASN A 638 -1.00 6.83 13.38
CA ASN A 638 -1.87 8.00 13.44
C ASN A 638 -3.21 7.70 14.16
N GLU A 639 -4.13 8.66 14.13
CA GLU A 639 -5.37 8.57 14.91
C GLU A 639 -6.29 7.44 14.47
N GLU A 640 -6.20 7.01 13.22
CA GLU A 640 -7.10 6.00 12.65
C GLU A 640 -6.55 4.58 12.85
N GLY A 641 -5.22 4.43 12.82
CA GLY A 641 -4.55 3.15 12.86
C GLY A 641 -3.07 3.26 12.51
N THR A 642 -2.54 2.16 12.01
CA THR A 642 -1.28 2.11 11.28
C THR A 642 -1.61 2.09 9.78
N GLU A 643 -1.38 3.21 9.10
CA GLU A 643 -1.73 3.63 7.71
C GLU A 643 -3.17 3.38 7.14
N ALA A 644 -3.81 4.38 6.51
CA ALA A 644 -5.24 4.72 6.79
C ALA A 644 -6.29 4.75 5.63
N ALA A 645 -7.61 4.79 5.95
CA ALA A 645 -8.73 5.55 5.32
C ALA A 645 -10.05 5.53 6.16
N ALA A 646 -10.68 6.70 6.34
CA ALA A 646 -11.53 7.09 7.50
C ALA A 646 -13.01 6.61 7.61
N ALA A 647 -13.50 6.51 8.87
CA ALA A 647 -14.88 6.85 9.30
C ALA A 647 -14.95 7.14 10.82
N THR A 648 -15.46 8.30 11.23
CA THR A 648 -15.60 8.73 12.64
C THR A 648 -16.98 8.38 13.23
N ALA A 649 -16.99 7.80 14.43
CA ALA A 649 -18.17 7.69 15.28
C ALA A 649 -17.90 8.43 16.61
N VAL A 650 -18.74 9.40 16.95
CA VAL A 650 -18.71 10.12 18.23
C VAL A 650 -19.73 9.49 19.17
N VAL A 651 -19.26 8.99 20.33
CA VAL A 651 -20.12 8.53 21.43
C VAL A 651 -20.15 9.62 22.51
N VAL A 652 -21.34 10.06 22.90
CA VAL A 652 -21.56 10.97 24.04
C VAL A 652 -22.10 10.16 25.22
N ILE A 653 -21.43 10.22 26.38
CA ILE A 653 -21.91 9.60 27.63
C ILE A 653 -22.26 10.72 28.63
N LYS A 654 -23.38 10.58 29.33
CA LYS A 654 -23.88 11.48 30.38
C LYS A 654 -23.01 11.40 31.65
N SER A 655 -22.84 12.54 32.33
CA SER A 655 -22.14 12.67 33.62
C SER A 655 -22.87 11.98 34.78
N PHE A 656 -22.10 11.29 35.62
CA PHE A 656 -22.36 10.89 37.01
C PHE A 656 -21.01 10.88 37.78
N PRO A 657 -21.01 10.82 39.12
CA PRO A 657 -20.22 11.66 40.04
C PRO A 657 -18.69 11.45 39.98
N SER A 658 -17.97 12.42 40.55
CA SER A 658 -16.50 12.58 40.60
C SER A 658 -15.68 11.35 40.22
N PRO A 659 -14.99 11.36 39.06
CA PRO A 659 -14.29 10.17 38.59
C PRO A 659 -13.11 9.87 39.52
N LYS A 660 -12.95 8.60 39.92
CA LYS A 660 -11.62 8.07 40.26
C LYS A 660 -10.67 8.57 39.18
N ARG A 661 -9.58 9.27 39.55
CA ARG A 661 -8.61 9.81 38.59
C ARG A 661 -8.21 8.68 37.64
N SER A 662 -8.57 8.79 36.36
CA SER A 662 -8.20 7.80 35.37
C SER A 662 -6.68 7.74 35.30
N ARG A 663 -6.15 6.52 35.29
CA ARG A 663 -4.72 6.28 35.17
C ARG A 663 -4.23 6.88 33.85
N VAL A 664 -3.03 7.44 33.83
CA VAL A 664 -2.46 8.06 32.62
C VAL A 664 -1.33 7.17 32.12
N PHE A 665 -1.38 6.81 30.84
CA PHE A 665 -0.28 6.19 30.12
C PHE A 665 0.20 7.18 29.07
N SER A 666 1.34 7.82 29.31
CA SER A 666 1.87 8.88 28.44
C SER A 666 3.17 8.43 27.81
N ALA A 667 3.14 8.04 26.53
CA ALA A 667 4.33 7.69 25.75
C ALA A 667 5.05 8.97 25.26
N ASP A 668 5.45 9.82 26.18
CA ASP A 668 6.09 11.13 25.94
C ASP A 668 7.63 11.07 26.05
N HIS A 669 8.20 9.88 25.96
CA HIS A 669 9.63 9.58 25.97
C HIS A 669 9.88 8.21 25.32
N PRO A 670 11.14 7.82 25.03
CA PRO A 670 11.44 6.63 24.24
C PRO A 670 10.76 5.34 24.73
N PHE A 671 10.22 4.57 23.78
CA PHE A 671 9.49 3.34 24.05
C PHE A 671 9.74 2.28 22.98
N LEU A 672 9.54 1.01 23.35
CA LEU A 672 9.44 -0.10 22.38
C LEU A 672 7.98 -0.29 21.98
N PHE A 673 7.78 -0.80 20.77
CA PHE A 673 6.48 -1.29 20.36
C PHE A 673 6.62 -2.56 19.53
N ALA A 674 5.62 -3.42 19.64
CA ALA A 674 5.47 -4.61 18.84
C ALA A 674 4.07 -4.67 18.24
N ILE A 675 3.92 -5.21 17.03
CA ILE A 675 2.63 -5.56 16.46
C ILE A 675 2.52 -7.08 16.49
N VAL A 676 1.57 -7.60 17.24
CA VAL A 676 1.45 -9.03 17.57
C VAL A 676 0.18 -9.61 16.97
N HIS A 677 0.29 -10.81 16.40
CA HIS A 677 -0.87 -11.62 16.00
C HIS A 677 -1.36 -12.46 17.17
N LYS A 678 -2.43 -12.02 17.82
CA LYS A 678 -2.96 -12.59 19.06
C LYS A 678 -3.25 -14.10 18.98
N PRO A 679 -3.86 -14.64 17.90
CA PRO A 679 -4.14 -16.07 17.82
C PRO A 679 -2.90 -16.97 17.84
N THR A 680 -1.76 -16.50 17.33
CA THR A 680 -0.50 -17.29 17.28
C THR A 680 0.57 -16.76 18.21
N ASN A 681 0.30 -15.64 18.89
CA ASN A 681 1.24 -14.84 19.67
C ASN A 681 2.47 -14.32 18.91
N ALA A 682 2.55 -14.51 17.59
CA ALA A 682 3.73 -14.15 16.81
C ALA A 682 3.89 -12.63 16.70
N VAL A 683 5.11 -12.16 16.95
CA VAL A 683 5.51 -10.76 16.71
C VAL A 683 5.70 -10.55 15.21
N LEU A 684 4.84 -9.74 14.60
CA LEU A 684 4.93 -9.42 13.18
C LEU A 684 5.91 -8.27 12.92
N PHE A 685 5.95 -7.30 13.84
CA PHE A 685 6.83 -6.14 13.76
C PHE A 685 7.36 -5.79 15.13
N LEU A 686 8.61 -5.32 15.17
CA LEU A 686 9.27 -4.83 16.37
C LEU A 686 9.96 -3.50 16.05
N GLY A 687 9.87 -2.55 16.98
CA GLY A 687 10.52 -1.27 16.81
C GLY A 687 10.71 -0.50 18.11
N ARG A 688 11.48 0.58 18.01
CA ARG A 688 11.63 1.60 19.04
C ARG A 688 11.42 2.98 18.45
N VAL A 689 10.85 3.86 19.26
CA VAL A 689 10.75 5.28 18.95
C VAL A 689 11.63 6.05 19.94
N GLU A 690 12.73 6.58 19.44
CA GLU A 690 13.64 7.50 20.15
C GLU A 690 13.27 8.96 19.90
N ASP A 691 12.75 9.24 18.70
CA ASP A 691 12.27 10.56 18.29
C ASP A 691 11.06 10.42 17.35
N PRO A 692 9.83 10.78 17.79
CA PRO A 692 8.63 10.67 16.97
C PRO A 692 8.54 11.70 15.84
N VAL A 693 9.40 12.73 15.83
CA VAL A 693 9.44 13.74 14.75
C VAL A 693 10.55 13.49 13.73
N ALA A 694 11.45 12.53 13.99
CA ALA A 694 12.40 12.04 13.02
C ALA A 694 11.72 11.09 12.02
N GLN A 695 12.02 11.25 10.72
CA GLN A 695 11.46 10.41 9.64
C GLN A 695 12.35 9.24 9.30
#